data_AF-A0A7N6FI97-F1
#
_entry.id   AF-A0A7N6FI97-F1
#
_cell.length_a   1.000
_cell.length_b   1.000
_cell.length_c   1.000
_cell.angle_alpha   90.00
_cell.angle_beta   90.00
_cell.angle_gamma   90.00
#
_symmetry.space_group_name_H-M   'P 1'
#
loop_
_entity.id
_entity.type
_entity.pdbx_description
1 polymer ?
#
loop_
_entity_poly.entity_id
_entity_poly.type
_entity_poly.pdbx_seq_one_letter_code
_entity_poly.pdbx_strand_id
1 'polypeptide(L)'
;MYSVGKGFSLCDSSSFLCWAAPLLLVPLMVLLISGFAPALGQKVYTNTWAVHIPGGQDEADRIASKYGFINYGHVFGDYYHFRHRTVVKRSLSDHRGTHVRLQKDPKVTWAEQQVSKRRKKRDVFTEPLDPKFKDQWYLYNSNHRDLNARAAWQKGYTGKGVVVSILDDGIERNHPDLMQNYDPIASYDVNDGDSDPQPRYTQVNDNRHGTRCAGEVAAVANNGICGVGVAYNAKIGGVRMLDGEVTDMVEAQSLSLNPQHIDIYSASWGPEDDGKTVDGPAKLAREAFLRGVTEGRRGLGSIFVWASGNGGRDKDSCNCDGYTNSIYTLSISSSTQNGNVPWYSEACSSTLATTYSSGNLNEKQIVTTDLKSKCTDSHTGTSASAPLAAGIIALALEANKNLTWRDMQHLVVRTSRPAHLLTNDWKTNGVGRKVSHSYGYGLLDASAIVDLAKTWTTVQPQRKCVIPIVSEPRLVNYTHTRATHWIYLKTLITSIQYILVFTNSLQGFNDWAFMTTHSWDENPTGEWTLEIENVVGASDYGTLTQFILVLYGTCSSSSSSSDKPQPANISCKTLDLRQICIECNDGYYLYQQGCVKECPAGFSVGSQPLNYTVGNSITPPSVRACLPCPEPCLTCSSLSPQACLSCPPHSSLDYVSGTCLHLNQYMRESPGSFMVDKGNPGSQLQQSSQLPITIAVLSCIAIIATFVGIFLLLQLRSGARVVSYRGIPTMWGDDGVNTDSENEEFDVQNERTAFIKTQSAL
;
A
#
# COMPACT_ATOMS: atom_id res chain seq x y z
N MET A 1 -87.75 0.73 9.59
CA MET A 1 -87.45 1.53 10.81
C MET A 1 -86.14 2.26 10.55
N TYR A 2 -86.25 3.53 10.10
CA TYR A 2 -85.94 4.76 10.88
C TYR A 2 -84.42 4.99 10.97
N SER A 3 -83.84 5.92 10.19
CA SER A 3 -83.83 7.41 10.35
C SER A 3 -82.62 7.87 11.17
N VAL A 4 -81.97 9.03 11.00
CA VAL A 4 -82.09 10.26 10.17
C VAL A 4 -80.80 11.05 10.48
N GLY A 5 -80.08 11.62 9.51
CA GLY A 5 -80.21 13.00 9.01
C GLY A 5 -78.90 13.76 9.26
N LYS A 6 -78.42 14.73 8.48
CA LYS A 6 -78.91 15.62 7.40
C LYS A 6 -77.65 16.01 6.58
N GLY A 7 -77.65 16.42 5.32
CA GLY A 7 -78.70 16.76 4.36
C GLY A 7 -78.03 17.12 3.01
N PHE A 8 -78.72 16.76 1.93
CA PHE A 8 -78.43 16.97 0.52
C PHE A 8 -78.50 18.44 0.07
N SER A 9 -77.86 18.77 -1.06
CA SER A 9 -78.52 19.33 -2.27
C SER A 9 -77.45 19.46 -3.39
N LEU A 10 -77.46 18.64 -4.42
CA LEU A 10 -78.19 18.81 -5.70
C LEU A 10 -77.96 20.18 -6.36
N CYS A 11 -77.35 20.09 -7.55
CA CYS A 11 -77.20 21.12 -8.57
C CYS A 11 -78.53 21.79 -8.91
N ASP A 12 -78.51 23.11 -9.10
CA ASP A 12 -79.06 23.70 -10.32
C ASP A 12 -78.53 25.12 -10.55
N SER A 13 -78.62 25.52 -11.83
CA SER A 13 -78.64 26.91 -12.32
C SER A 13 -77.31 27.61 -12.61
N SER A 14 -76.93 27.48 -13.88
CA SER A 14 -76.69 28.62 -14.78
C SER A 14 -75.25 29.11 -14.99
N SER A 15 -74.92 29.16 -16.28
CA SER A 15 -74.06 30.17 -16.94
C SER A 15 -72.58 29.85 -17.09
N PHE A 16 -72.26 29.31 -18.28
CA PHE A 16 -71.16 29.75 -19.16
C PHE A 16 -69.85 30.17 -18.50
N LEU A 17 -68.86 29.27 -18.51
CA LEU A 17 -67.47 29.46 -18.99
C LEU A 17 -66.58 28.36 -18.38
N CYS A 18 -65.53 27.97 -19.11
CA CYS A 18 -64.45 27.06 -18.71
C CYS A 18 -64.62 25.55 -18.91
N TRP A 19 -64.76 25.11 -20.16
CA TRP A 19 -64.19 23.82 -20.62
C TRP A 19 -63.61 23.97 -22.03
N ALA A 20 -62.45 24.64 -22.13
CA ALA A 20 -61.63 24.68 -23.35
C ALA A 20 -60.12 24.74 -23.03
N ALA A 21 -59.68 24.02 -22.00
CA ALA A 21 -58.28 23.97 -21.61
C ALA A 21 -57.77 22.56 -21.22
N PRO A 22 -57.97 21.53 -22.06
CA PRO A 22 -57.01 20.43 -22.07
C PRO A 22 -56.47 20.02 -23.46
N LEU A 23 -56.71 20.79 -24.52
CA LEU A 23 -56.26 20.43 -25.89
C LEU A 23 -54.94 21.08 -26.37
N LEU A 24 -54.28 21.91 -25.56
CA LEU A 24 -53.03 22.60 -25.93
C LEU A 24 -51.78 22.17 -25.14
N LEU A 25 -51.92 21.38 -24.07
CA LEU A 25 -50.77 20.96 -23.24
C LEU A 25 -50.13 19.64 -23.71
N VAL A 26 -50.90 18.75 -24.33
CA VAL A 26 -50.38 17.48 -24.87
C VAL A 26 -49.44 17.69 -26.08
N PRO A 27 -49.74 18.57 -27.05
CA PRO A 27 -48.82 18.83 -28.17
C PRO A 27 -47.53 19.52 -27.71
N LEU A 28 -47.61 20.37 -26.67
CA LEU A 28 -46.46 21.10 -26.12
C LEU A 28 -45.50 20.16 -25.35
N MET A 29 -46.04 19.19 -24.60
CA MET A 29 -45.27 18.13 -23.94
C MET A 29 -44.62 17.18 -24.96
N VAL A 30 -45.31 16.84 -26.06
CA VAL A 30 -44.73 16.01 -27.13
C VAL A 30 -43.62 16.77 -27.89
N LEU A 31 -43.77 18.09 -28.10
CA LEU A 31 -42.73 18.95 -28.67
C LEU A 31 -41.51 19.08 -27.74
N LEU A 32 -41.72 19.19 -26.41
CA LEU A 32 -40.63 19.27 -25.42
C LEU A 32 -39.90 17.94 -25.21
N ILE A 33 -40.58 16.79 -25.33
CA ILE A 33 -39.96 15.45 -25.21
C ILE A 33 -39.26 15.04 -26.53
N SER A 34 -39.64 15.61 -27.68
CA SER A 34 -38.94 15.38 -28.96
C SER A 34 -37.62 16.16 -29.12
N GLY A 35 -37.28 17.04 -28.16
CA GLY A 35 -36.16 17.98 -28.24
C GLY A 35 -34.78 17.48 -27.78
N PHE A 36 -34.68 16.29 -27.19
CA PHE A 36 -33.40 15.76 -26.71
C PHE A 36 -33.21 14.28 -27.05
N ALA A 37 -33.30 13.95 -28.33
CA ALA A 37 -32.50 12.84 -28.84
C ALA A 37 -31.04 13.34 -28.91
N PRO A 38 -30.04 12.61 -28.38
CA PRO A 38 -28.65 12.99 -28.59
C PRO A 38 -28.43 13.02 -30.10
N ALA A 39 -28.04 14.17 -30.63
CA ALA A 39 -27.80 14.34 -32.06
C ALA A 39 -26.74 13.32 -32.50
N LEU A 40 -27.19 12.20 -33.08
CA LEU A 40 -26.34 11.29 -33.82
C LEU A 40 -25.55 12.15 -34.81
N GLY A 41 -24.22 12.10 -34.72
CA GLY A 41 -23.31 13.03 -35.39
C GLY A 41 -23.75 13.38 -36.81
N GLN A 42 -24.24 14.62 -36.98
CA GLN A 42 -24.75 15.12 -38.25
C GLN A 42 -23.65 15.03 -39.31
N LYS A 43 -23.89 14.29 -40.39
CA LYS A 43 -22.93 14.11 -41.50
C LYS A 43 -22.77 15.44 -42.24
N VAL A 44 -21.56 16.00 -42.26
CA VAL A 44 -21.23 17.20 -43.03
C VAL A 44 -20.62 16.79 -44.36
N TYR A 45 -21.38 16.89 -45.45
CA TYR A 45 -20.95 16.58 -46.81
C TYR A 45 -20.03 17.69 -47.35
N THR A 46 -19.05 17.32 -48.17
CA THR A 46 -18.13 18.26 -48.82
C THR A 46 -18.43 18.41 -50.31
N ASN A 47 -17.79 19.37 -50.98
CA ASN A 47 -17.87 19.52 -52.44
C ASN A 47 -16.91 18.60 -53.22
N THR A 48 -16.48 17.50 -52.61
CA THR A 48 -15.55 16.57 -53.23
C THR A 48 -16.11 15.15 -53.24
N TRP A 49 -15.69 14.36 -54.23
CA TRP A 49 -16.07 12.97 -54.44
C TRP A 49 -14.83 12.11 -54.56
N ALA A 50 -14.89 10.89 -54.04
CA ALA A 50 -13.98 9.83 -54.43
C ALA A 50 -14.68 9.03 -55.53
N VAL A 51 -13.96 8.70 -56.59
CA VAL A 51 -14.53 8.12 -57.80
C VAL A 51 -13.62 7.01 -58.29
N HIS A 52 -14.18 5.86 -58.66
CA HIS A 52 -13.45 4.77 -59.27
C HIS A 52 -13.72 4.75 -60.78
N ILE A 53 -12.66 4.89 -61.58
CA ILE A 53 -12.71 5.00 -63.04
C ILE A 53 -11.62 4.12 -63.65
N PRO A 54 -11.98 2.92 -64.16
CA PRO A 54 -11.05 2.09 -64.91
C PRO A 54 -10.69 2.76 -66.24
N GLY A 55 -9.42 3.08 -66.45
CA GLY A 55 -8.96 3.73 -67.69
C GLY A 55 -7.81 4.74 -67.55
N GLY A 56 -7.29 4.95 -66.35
CA GLY A 56 -6.14 5.84 -66.13
C GLY A 56 -6.49 7.32 -66.01
N GLN A 57 -5.46 8.13 -65.75
CA GLN A 57 -5.56 9.55 -65.41
C GLN A 57 -6.28 10.38 -66.51
N ASP A 58 -5.98 10.12 -67.78
CA ASP A 58 -6.57 10.85 -68.91
C ASP A 58 -8.10 10.66 -68.97
N GLU A 59 -8.58 9.46 -68.69
CA GLU A 59 -10.01 9.15 -68.68
C GLU A 59 -10.70 9.80 -67.47
N ALA A 60 -10.05 9.81 -66.31
CA ALA A 60 -10.53 10.50 -65.13
C ALA A 60 -10.62 12.03 -65.36
N ASP A 61 -9.64 12.65 -66.04
CA ASP A 61 -9.65 14.07 -66.37
C ASP A 61 -10.76 14.43 -67.36
N ARG A 62 -10.98 13.56 -68.36
CA ARG A 62 -12.07 13.68 -69.32
C ARG A 62 -13.43 13.62 -68.63
N ILE A 63 -13.65 12.64 -67.76
CA ILE A 63 -14.91 12.46 -67.03
C ILE A 63 -15.13 13.60 -66.03
N ALA A 64 -14.08 14.03 -65.31
CA ALA A 64 -14.17 15.16 -64.40
C ALA A 64 -14.68 16.40 -65.14
N SER A 65 -14.04 16.74 -66.27
CA SER A 65 -14.40 17.91 -67.08
C SER A 65 -15.81 17.80 -67.69
N LYS A 66 -16.19 16.60 -68.19
CA LYS A 66 -17.54 16.32 -68.72
C LYS A 66 -18.65 16.62 -67.73
N TYR A 67 -18.45 16.34 -66.43
CA TYR A 67 -19.46 16.53 -65.40
C TYR A 67 -19.23 17.77 -64.51
N GLY A 68 -18.35 18.70 -64.91
CA GLY A 68 -18.12 19.95 -64.18
C GLY A 68 -17.28 19.82 -62.90
N PHE A 69 -16.54 18.73 -62.77
CA PHE A 69 -15.56 18.50 -61.72
C PHE A 69 -14.16 18.91 -62.17
N ILE A 70 -13.31 19.19 -61.18
CA ILE A 70 -11.86 19.24 -61.33
C ILE A 70 -11.32 17.93 -60.74
N ASN A 71 -10.48 17.22 -61.49
CA ASN A 71 -9.73 16.11 -60.95
C ASN A 71 -8.58 16.66 -60.08
N TYR A 72 -8.55 16.27 -58.81
CA TYR A 72 -7.52 16.66 -57.84
C TYR A 72 -6.35 15.69 -57.83
N GLY A 73 -6.45 14.61 -58.60
CA GLY A 73 -5.40 13.63 -58.79
C GLY A 73 -5.80 12.23 -58.33
N HIS A 74 -4.87 11.32 -58.60
CA HIS A 74 -4.93 9.92 -58.24
C HIS A 74 -4.82 9.72 -56.72
N VAL A 75 -5.61 8.79 -56.17
CA VAL A 75 -5.57 8.41 -54.75
C VAL A 75 -4.81 7.09 -54.59
N PHE A 76 -5.28 6.02 -55.24
CA PHE A 76 -4.62 4.72 -55.39
C PHE A 76 -5.38 3.88 -56.43
N GLY A 77 -4.75 2.92 -57.10
CA GLY A 77 -5.42 2.04 -58.09
C GLY A 77 -6.12 2.85 -59.20
N ASP A 78 -7.41 2.61 -59.43
CA ASP A 78 -8.24 3.40 -60.34
C ASP A 78 -9.15 4.40 -59.58
N TYR A 79 -8.77 4.80 -58.36
CA TYR A 79 -9.51 5.79 -57.56
C TYR A 79 -8.93 7.20 -57.72
N TYR A 80 -9.83 8.17 -57.92
CA TYR A 80 -9.54 9.57 -58.16
C TYR A 80 -10.33 10.47 -57.21
N HIS A 81 -9.77 11.64 -56.91
CA HIS A 81 -10.40 12.66 -56.07
C HIS A 81 -10.98 13.77 -56.96
N PHE A 82 -12.30 13.91 -57.02
CA PHE A 82 -12.96 14.95 -57.82
C PHE A 82 -13.48 16.08 -56.92
N ARG A 83 -13.45 17.33 -57.41
CA ARG A 83 -14.06 18.50 -56.74
C ARG A 83 -15.00 19.24 -57.68
N HIS A 84 -16.22 19.49 -57.23
CA HIS A 84 -17.20 20.23 -58.04
C HIS A 84 -17.16 21.73 -57.71
N ARG A 85 -17.03 22.60 -58.73
CA ARG A 85 -16.82 24.06 -58.54
C ARG A 85 -18.03 24.78 -57.95
N THR A 86 -19.24 24.37 -58.31
CA THR A 86 -20.49 25.05 -57.91
C THR A 86 -21.15 24.46 -56.67
N VAL A 87 -20.60 23.36 -56.12
CA VAL A 87 -21.12 22.76 -54.89
C VAL A 87 -20.43 23.43 -53.70
N VAL A 88 -21.22 23.81 -52.70
CA VAL A 88 -20.73 24.44 -51.47
C VAL A 88 -19.79 23.50 -50.71
N LYS A 89 -18.71 24.07 -50.15
CA LYS A 89 -17.62 23.30 -49.52
C LYS A 89 -18.08 22.43 -48.34
N ARG A 90 -19.14 22.84 -47.63
CA ARG A 90 -19.73 22.11 -46.50
C ARG A 90 -21.26 22.21 -46.57
N SER A 91 -21.95 21.09 -46.47
CA SER A 91 -23.42 20.99 -46.48
C SER A 91 -23.91 19.97 -45.46
N LEU A 92 -25.11 20.18 -44.92
CA LEU A 92 -25.81 19.20 -44.07
C LEU A 92 -26.63 18.19 -44.89
N SER A 93 -26.79 18.42 -46.20
CA SER A 93 -27.47 17.54 -47.14
C SER A 93 -26.54 17.08 -48.25
N ASP A 94 -26.79 15.87 -48.76
CA ASP A 94 -26.07 15.28 -49.88
C ASP A 94 -26.48 15.92 -51.22
N HIS A 95 -25.52 16.06 -52.14
CA HIS A 95 -25.76 16.63 -53.47
C HIS A 95 -26.16 15.54 -54.47
N ARG A 96 -27.34 14.92 -54.26
CA ARG A 96 -27.85 13.78 -55.05
C ARG A 96 -27.82 13.99 -56.55
N GLY A 97 -28.27 15.15 -57.04
CA GLY A 97 -28.33 15.42 -58.48
C GLY A 97 -26.96 15.40 -59.16
N THR A 98 -25.92 15.87 -58.50
CA THR A 98 -24.54 15.83 -59.01
C THR A 98 -23.94 14.43 -58.87
N HIS A 99 -24.19 13.76 -57.74
CA HIS A 99 -23.75 12.39 -57.49
C HIS A 99 -24.34 11.39 -58.50
N VAL A 100 -25.66 11.42 -58.73
CA VAL A 100 -26.35 10.52 -59.68
C VAL A 100 -25.90 10.75 -61.12
N ARG A 101 -25.62 12.00 -61.52
CA ARG A 101 -25.13 12.30 -62.87
C ARG A 101 -23.74 11.70 -63.13
N LEU A 102 -22.86 11.79 -62.14
CA LEU A 102 -21.52 11.20 -62.21
C LEU A 102 -21.57 9.67 -62.20
N GLN A 103 -22.38 9.08 -61.32
CA GLN A 103 -22.50 7.62 -61.19
C GLN A 103 -23.18 6.95 -62.39
N LYS A 104 -23.95 7.70 -63.20
CA LYS A 104 -24.55 7.19 -64.44
C LYS A 104 -23.58 7.10 -65.62
N ASP A 105 -22.35 7.62 -65.51
CA ASP A 105 -21.37 7.43 -66.57
C ASP A 105 -20.91 5.96 -66.61
N PRO A 106 -20.94 5.28 -67.78
CA PRO A 106 -20.62 3.86 -67.89
C PRO A 106 -19.18 3.51 -67.46
N LYS A 107 -18.28 4.50 -67.41
CA LYS A 107 -16.89 4.34 -66.98
C LYS A 107 -16.69 4.58 -65.48
N VAL A 108 -17.70 5.09 -64.77
CA VAL A 108 -17.66 5.29 -63.32
C VAL A 108 -18.30 4.08 -62.66
N THR A 109 -17.49 3.18 -62.12
CA THR A 109 -18.03 1.97 -61.45
C THR A 109 -18.46 2.26 -60.00
N TRP A 110 -17.91 3.32 -59.40
CA TRP A 110 -18.26 3.75 -58.05
C TRP A 110 -17.97 5.24 -57.87
N ALA A 111 -18.83 5.94 -57.14
CA ALA A 111 -18.59 7.31 -56.71
C ALA A 111 -19.20 7.50 -55.32
N GLU A 112 -18.52 8.25 -54.45
CA GLU A 112 -19.05 8.64 -53.14
C GLU A 112 -18.71 10.10 -52.83
N GLN A 113 -19.74 10.87 -52.46
CA GLN A 113 -19.53 12.23 -51.97
C GLN A 113 -18.85 12.17 -50.60
N GLN A 114 -17.75 12.89 -50.45
CA GLN A 114 -16.96 12.82 -49.23
C GLN A 114 -17.67 13.53 -48.07
N VAL A 115 -17.59 12.90 -46.90
CA VAL A 115 -18.14 13.43 -45.65
C VAL A 115 -16.98 13.79 -44.73
N SER A 116 -17.04 14.99 -44.16
CA SER A 116 -16.06 15.44 -43.17
C SER A 116 -16.07 14.52 -41.96
N LYS A 117 -14.99 13.76 -41.77
CA LYS A 117 -14.80 12.94 -40.57
C LYS A 117 -14.25 13.82 -39.45
N ARG A 118 -14.89 13.82 -38.27
CA ARG A 118 -14.31 14.42 -37.05
C ARG A 118 -13.18 13.53 -36.57
N ARG A 119 -11.94 14.03 -36.59
CA ARG A 119 -10.77 13.38 -36.01
C ARG A 119 -10.19 14.32 -34.95
N LYS A 120 -10.04 13.84 -33.71
CA LYS A 120 -9.26 14.54 -32.68
C LYS A 120 -7.82 14.04 -32.79
N LYS A 121 -6.84 14.95 -32.75
CA LYS A 121 -5.42 14.56 -32.63
C LYS A 121 -5.29 13.78 -31.32
N ARG A 122 -4.88 12.50 -31.39
CA ARG A 122 -4.40 11.79 -30.21
C ARG A 122 -3.00 12.36 -29.94
N ASP A 123 -2.61 12.46 -28.67
CA ASP A 123 -1.25 12.85 -28.26
C ASP A 123 -0.97 14.36 -28.14
N VAL A 124 -1.85 15.10 -27.45
CA VAL A 124 -1.42 16.32 -26.75
C VAL A 124 -1.85 16.17 -25.30
N PHE A 125 -0.90 15.86 -24.42
CA PHE A 125 -1.11 15.94 -22.98
C PHE A 125 -1.67 17.33 -22.67
N THR A 126 -2.87 17.36 -22.08
CA THR A 126 -3.51 18.57 -21.59
C THR A 126 -3.48 18.47 -20.08
N GLU A 127 -3.03 19.53 -19.42
CA GLU A 127 -3.02 19.56 -17.96
C GLU A 127 -4.44 19.39 -17.42
N PRO A 128 -4.59 18.70 -16.27
CA PRO A 128 -5.87 18.63 -15.59
C PRO A 128 -6.48 20.00 -15.36
N LEU A 129 -7.78 20.13 -15.63
CA LEU A 129 -8.54 21.37 -15.52
C LEU A 129 -9.24 21.52 -14.16
N ASP A 130 -8.96 20.62 -13.22
CA ASP A 130 -9.66 20.53 -11.94
C ASP A 130 -9.35 21.72 -11.01
N PRO A 131 -10.33 22.26 -10.27
CA PRO A 131 -10.22 23.56 -9.61
C PRO A 131 -9.04 23.72 -8.64
N LYS A 132 -8.66 22.64 -7.95
CA LYS A 132 -7.60 22.58 -6.96
C LYS A 132 -6.30 21.96 -7.47
N PHE A 133 -6.21 21.56 -8.75
CA PHE A 133 -4.96 21.01 -9.31
C PHE A 133 -3.78 21.99 -9.16
N LYS A 134 -4.02 23.29 -9.32
CA LYS A 134 -3.03 24.36 -9.08
C LYS A 134 -2.51 24.43 -7.63
N ASP A 135 -3.29 23.91 -6.68
CA ASP A 135 -2.96 23.89 -5.26
C ASP A 135 -2.21 22.60 -4.87
N GLN A 136 -2.27 21.55 -5.71
CA GLN A 136 -1.50 20.30 -5.60
C GLN A 136 -0.04 20.47 -6.03
N TRP A 137 0.66 21.33 -5.29
CA TRP A 137 2.05 21.74 -5.52
C TRP A 137 3.04 20.57 -5.61
N TYR A 138 2.72 19.44 -4.98
CA TYR A 138 3.54 18.23 -4.96
C TYR A 138 3.42 17.39 -6.24
N LEU A 139 2.38 17.59 -7.07
CA LEU A 139 2.22 16.92 -8.37
C LEU A 139 2.94 17.67 -9.49
N TYR A 140 2.89 18.99 -9.44
CA TYR A 140 3.56 19.88 -10.38
C TYR A 140 3.87 21.25 -9.77
N ASN A 141 5.11 21.67 -9.95
CA ASN A 141 5.63 22.96 -9.55
C ASN A 141 6.66 23.45 -10.57
N SER A 142 6.60 24.72 -10.98
CA SER A 142 7.54 25.30 -11.95
C SER A 142 9.00 25.26 -11.48
N ASN A 143 9.23 25.19 -10.17
CA ASN A 143 10.57 25.15 -9.59
C ASN A 143 11.11 23.72 -9.43
N HIS A 144 10.43 22.71 -10.01
CA HIS A 144 10.82 21.29 -9.97
C HIS A 144 10.99 20.72 -8.54
N ARG A 145 10.28 21.31 -7.57
CA ARG A 145 10.06 20.77 -6.22
C ARG A 145 8.70 20.10 -6.16
N ASP A 146 8.60 18.98 -6.87
CA ASP A 146 7.41 18.15 -7.02
C ASP A 146 7.84 16.69 -7.21
N LEU A 147 6.87 15.77 -7.29
CA LEU A 147 7.09 14.34 -7.51
C LEU A 147 7.23 13.98 -9.00
N ASN A 148 7.32 15.00 -9.87
CA ASN A 148 7.44 14.87 -11.32
C ASN A 148 6.33 14.03 -12.00
N ALA A 149 5.13 14.01 -11.41
CA ALA A 149 3.97 13.26 -11.90
C ALA A 149 3.55 13.73 -13.30
N ARG A 150 3.59 15.04 -13.55
CA ARG A 150 3.28 15.63 -14.86
C ARG A 150 4.11 15.02 -16.00
N ALA A 151 5.40 14.76 -15.78
CA ALA A 151 6.25 14.18 -16.83
C ALA A 151 5.92 12.70 -17.09
N ALA A 152 5.47 11.95 -16.08
CA ALA A 152 4.95 10.59 -16.28
C ALA A 152 3.62 10.62 -17.08
N TRP A 153 2.72 11.54 -16.77
CA TRP A 153 1.47 11.71 -17.52
C TRP A 153 1.68 12.15 -18.96
N GLN A 154 2.68 13.00 -19.23
CA GLN A 154 3.08 13.39 -20.59
C GLN A 154 3.56 12.19 -21.43
N LYS A 155 4.09 11.16 -20.78
CA LYS A 155 4.48 9.90 -21.42
C LYS A 155 3.30 8.93 -21.61
N GLY A 156 2.11 9.28 -21.12
CA GLY A 156 0.88 8.51 -21.25
C GLY A 156 0.57 7.55 -20.11
N TYR A 157 1.34 7.55 -19.02
CA TYR A 157 1.10 6.71 -17.84
C TYR A 157 0.26 7.46 -16.83
N THR A 158 -0.87 6.89 -16.42
CA THR A 158 -1.90 7.53 -15.58
C THR A 158 -2.47 6.59 -14.51
N GLY A 159 -1.87 5.40 -14.35
CA GLY A 159 -2.29 4.33 -13.44
C GLY A 159 -3.21 3.30 -14.07
N LYS A 160 -3.45 3.37 -15.39
CA LYS A 160 -4.52 2.62 -16.04
C LYS A 160 -4.35 1.11 -15.87
N GLY A 161 -5.41 0.45 -15.40
CA GLY A 161 -5.45 -1.00 -15.23
C GLY A 161 -4.62 -1.51 -14.05
N VAL A 162 -4.11 -0.63 -13.17
CA VAL A 162 -3.61 -0.98 -11.84
C VAL A 162 -4.74 -0.83 -10.83
N VAL A 163 -4.78 -1.71 -9.83
CA VAL A 163 -5.74 -1.67 -8.73
C VAL A 163 -5.01 -1.38 -7.42
N VAL A 164 -5.43 -0.33 -6.72
CA VAL A 164 -4.90 0.06 -5.41
C VAL A 164 -5.99 -0.07 -4.35
N SER A 165 -5.65 -0.51 -3.14
CA SER A 165 -6.57 -0.54 -2.00
C SER A 165 -5.97 0.19 -0.80
N ILE A 166 -6.80 1.02 -0.17
CA ILE A 166 -6.46 1.78 1.05
C ILE A 166 -6.91 0.99 2.27
N LEU A 167 -5.99 0.53 3.12
CA LEU A 167 -6.31 -0.22 4.35
C LEU A 167 -6.42 0.77 5.52
N ASP A 168 -7.63 1.19 5.89
CA ASP A 168 -7.83 2.33 6.77
C ASP A 168 -9.23 2.36 7.46
N ASP A 169 -9.78 3.55 7.72
CA ASP A 169 -11.08 3.80 8.35
C ASP A 169 -12.29 3.74 7.39
N GLY A 170 -12.04 3.37 6.13
CA GLY A 170 -13.04 3.24 5.06
C GLY A 170 -12.83 4.22 3.90
N ILE A 171 -13.61 4.05 2.84
CA ILE A 171 -13.58 4.91 1.64
C ILE A 171 -14.99 5.34 1.26
N GLU A 172 -15.21 6.66 1.13
CA GLU A 172 -16.46 7.21 0.63
C GLU A 172 -16.61 6.88 -0.86
N ARG A 173 -17.08 5.67 -1.17
CA ARG A 173 -17.16 5.11 -2.53
C ARG A 173 -18.03 5.93 -3.48
N ASN A 174 -18.97 6.70 -2.94
CA ASN A 174 -19.85 7.60 -3.67
C ASN A 174 -19.33 9.05 -3.74
N HIS A 175 -18.11 9.33 -3.25
CA HIS A 175 -17.48 10.64 -3.42
C HIS A 175 -17.41 10.96 -4.92
N PRO A 176 -17.83 12.15 -5.36
CA PRO A 176 -17.96 12.46 -6.78
C PRO A 176 -16.62 12.43 -7.55
N ASP A 177 -15.53 12.61 -6.83
CA ASP A 177 -14.16 12.53 -7.35
C ASP A 177 -13.52 11.12 -7.24
N LEU A 178 -14.23 10.13 -6.67
CA LEU A 178 -13.74 8.74 -6.53
C LEU A 178 -14.63 7.72 -7.26
N MET A 179 -15.95 7.95 -7.35
CA MET A 179 -16.94 6.96 -7.78
C MET A 179 -16.67 6.30 -9.15
N GLN A 180 -16.01 7.01 -10.08
CA GLN A 180 -15.69 6.47 -11.40
C GLN A 180 -14.50 5.48 -11.34
N ASN A 181 -13.56 5.73 -10.43
CA ASN A 181 -12.38 4.91 -10.21
C ASN A 181 -12.59 3.86 -9.11
N TYR A 182 -13.64 4.00 -8.31
CA TYR A 182 -13.99 3.04 -7.27
C TYR A 182 -14.11 1.60 -7.82
N ASP A 183 -13.56 0.66 -7.06
CA ASP A 183 -13.58 -0.77 -7.36
C ASP A 183 -14.06 -1.57 -6.14
N PRO A 184 -15.26 -2.18 -6.21
CA PRO A 184 -15.80 -2.98 -5.12
C PRO A 184 -15.02 -4.27 -4.89
N ILE A 185 -14.30 -4.80 -5.89
CA ILE A 185 -13.48 -6.02 -5.72
C ILE A 185 -12.20 -5.69 -4.94
N ALA A 186 -11.75 -4.43 -4.97
CA ALA A 186 -10.62 -3.94 -4.18
C ALA A 186 -11.03 -3.48 -2.77
N SER A 187 -12.27 -3.77 -2.35
CA SER A 187 -12.90 -3.19 -1.17
C SER A 187 -13.55 -4.22 -0.27
N TYR A 188 -13.56 -3.98 1.03
CA TYR A 188 -14.26 -4.80 2.03
C TYR A 188 -14.41 -4.05 3.36
N ASP A 189 -15.44 -4.34 4.14
CA ASP A 189 -15.56 -3.89 5.53
C ASP A 189 -15.27 -5.05 6.48
N VAL A 190 -14.10 -5.00 7.12
CA VAL A 190 -13.68 -6.03 8.08
C VAL A 190 -14.28 -5.76 9.46
N ASN A 191 -14.57 -4.49 9.79
CA ASN A 191 -15.15 -4.12 11.08
C ASN A 191 -16.60 -4.64 11.21
N ASP A 192 -17.42 -4.48 10.18
CA ASP A 192 -18.83 -4.91 10.17
C ASP A 192 -19.06 -6.23 9.41
N GLY A 193 -18.04 -6.74 8.72
CA GLY A 193 -18.06 -8.07 8.09
C GLY A 193 -18.84 -8.12 6.78
N ASP A 194 -18.87 -7.04 6.01
CA ASP A 194 -19.59 -6.93 4.75
C ASP A 194 -18.74 -6.32 3.62
N SER A 195 -19.32 -6.14 2.43
CA SER A 195 -18.60 -5.69 1.23
C SER A 195 -18.51 -4.17 1.05
N ASP A 196 -19.22 -3.38 1.85
CA ASP A 196 -19.34 -1.93 1.69
C ASP A 196 -18.41 -1.17 2.65
N PRO A 197 -17.23 -0.68 2.19
CA PRO A 197 -16.27 -0.01 3.06
C PRO A 197 -16.66 1.45 3.40
N GLN A 198 -17.95 1.80 3.30
CA GLN A 198 -18.43 3.16 3.48
C GLN A 198 -18.09 3.65 4.91
N PRO A 199 -17.41 4.80 5.07
CA PRO A 199 -17.07 5.29 6.39
C PRO A 199 -18.31 5.64 7.18
N ARG A 200 -18.30 5.30 8.47
CA ARG A 200 -19.32 5.73 9.41
C ARG A 200 -19.16 7.23 9.69
N TYR A 201 -20.17 8.02 9.39
CA TYR A 201 -20.13 9.47 9.63
C TYR A 201 -20.29 9.82 11.11
N THR A 202 -19.30 10.53 11.67
CA THR A 202 -19.37 11.13 13.02
C THR A 202 -19.49 12.66 12.94
N GLN A 203 -19.76 13.31 14.09
CA GLN A 203 -19.81 14.78 14.15
C GLN A 203 -18.43 15.41 13.94
N VAL A 204 -17.38 14.77 14.47
CA VAL A 204 -15.98 15.21 14.40
C VAL A 204 -15.24 14.69 13.15
N ASN A 205 -15.90 13.84 12.34
CA ASN A 205 -15.37 13.23 11.12
C ASN A 205 -14.07 12.47 11.38
N ASP A 206 -14.12 11.50 12.30
CA ASP A 206 -12.96 10.66 12.65
C ASP A 206 -12.57 9.79 11.45
N ASN A 207 -13.57 9.17 10.80
CA ASN A 207 -13.40 8.23 9.70
C ASN A 207 -13.24 8.91 8.33
N ARG A 208 -12.39 9.93 8.25
CA ARG A 208 -12.13 10.70 7.01
C ARG A 208 -10.84 10.31 6.33
N HIS A 209 -9.97 9.57 7.00
CA HIS A 209 -8.58 9.40 6.67
C HIS A 209 -8.43 8.57 5.38
N GLY A 210 -9.06 7.40 5.29
CA GLY A 210 -9.01 6.55 4.10
C GLY A 210 -9.56 7.21 2.84
N THR A 211 -10.61 8.03 2.98
CA THR A 211 -11.16 8.83 1.85
C THR A 211 -10.17 9.89 1.36
N ARG A 212 -9.38 10.50 2.25
CA ARG A 212 -8.32 11.45 1.88
C ARG A 212 -7.18 10.75 1.13
N CYS A 213 -6.70 9.63 1.68
CA CYS A 213 -5.65 8.83 1.06
C CYS A 213 -6.07 8.28 -0.32
N ALA A 214 -7.31 7.85 -0.48
CA ALA A 214 -7.83 7.36 -1.76
C ALA A 214 -7.78 8.43 -2.87
N GLY A 215 -8.09 9.70 -2.53
CA GLY A 215 -8.03 10.81 -3.48
C GLY A 215 -6.61 11.12 -3.95
N GLU A 216 -5.61 10.99 -3.09
CA GLU A 216 -4.21 11.21 -3.45
C GLU A 216 -3.73 10.20 -4.51
N VAL A 217 -4.22 8.96 -4.42
CA VAL A 217 -3.92 7.92 -5.40
C VAL A 217 -4.70 8.15 -6.69
N ALA A 218 -6.03 8.27 -6.62
CA ALA A 218 -6.90 8.05 -7.77
C ALA A 218 -8.13 8.98 -7.87
N ALA A 219 -8.08 10.18 -7.29
CA ALA A 219 -9.06 11.22 -7.61
C ALA A 219 -9.14 11.45 -9.13
N VAL A 220 -10.35 11.58 -9.66
CA VAL A 220 -10.65 11.57 -11.09
C VAL A 220 -10.20 12.88 -11.74
N ALA A 221 -9.41 12.80 -12.80
CA ALA A 221 -8.98 13.99 -13.52
C ALA A 221 -10.04 14.50 -14.53
N ASN A 222 -10.10 15.82 -14.70
CA ASN A 222 -10.92 16.56 -15.65
C ASN A 222 -12.43 16.38 -15.46
N ASN A 223 -12.89 16.27 -14.22
CA ASN A 223 -14.31 16.25 -13.87
C ASN A 223 -14.81 17.59 -13.29
N GLY A 224 -13.90 18.54 -13.03
CA GLY A 224 -14.24 19.85 -12.47
C GLY A 224 -14.46 19.84 -10.95
N ILE A 225 -13.96 18.81 -10.26
CA ILE A 225 -14.16 18.56 -8.83
C ILE A 225 -12.79 18.48 -8.16
N CYS A 226 -12.63 19.10 -6.99
CA CYS A 226 -11.42 19.06 -6.18
C CYS A 226 -10.11 19.13 -7.01
N GLY A 227 -9.25 18.10 -6.93
CA GLY A 227 -7.96 18.00 -7.59
C GLY A 227 -7.86 16.72 -8.43
N VAL A 228 -6.67 16.11 -8.49
CA VAL A 228 -6.45 14.84 -9.20
C VAL A 228 -5.56 13.89 -8.40
N GLY A 229 -5.77 12.60 -8.57
CA GLY A 229 -4.86 11.59 -8.04
C GLY A 229 -3.58 11.50 -8.85
N VAL A 230 -2.49 11.04 -8.24
CA VAL A 230 -1.23 10.72 -8.94
C VAL A 230 -1.48 9.75 -10.10
N ALA A 231 -2.33 8.75 -9.85
CA ALA A 231 -2.74 7.70 -10.75
C ALA A 231 -4.24 7.79 -11.04
N TYR A 232 -4.69 8.93 -11.57
CA TYR A 232 -6.11 9.27 -11.79
C TYR A 232 -6.90 8.35 -12.73
N ASN A 233 -6.30 7.34 -13.36
CA ASN A 233 -6.98 6.28 -14.12
C ASN A 233 -6.79 4.87 -13.51
N ALA A 234 -6.14 4.76 -12.35
CA ALA A 234 -6.12 3.53 -11.57
C ALA A 234 -7.50 3.24 -10.98
N LYS A 235 -7.73 1.98 -10.65
CA LYS A 235 -8.85 1.56 -9.83
C LYS A 235 -8.48 1.70 -8.35
N ILE A 236 -9.42 2.16 -7.55
CA ILE A 236 -9.22 2.42 -6.12
C ILE A 236 -10.31 1.73 -5.31
N GLY A 237 -9.90 0.94 -4.32
CA GLY A 237 -10.78 0.40 -3.30
C GLY A 237 -10.35 0.85 -1.92
N GLY A 238 -11.08 0.38 -0.90
CA GLY A 238 -10.73 0.62 0.48
C GLY A 238 -11.20 -0.51 1.37
N VAL A 239 -10.42 -0.79 2.40
CA VAL A 239 -10.74 -1.74 3.44
C VAL A 239 -10.99 -0.97 4.72
N ARG A 240 -12.23 -1.01 5.23
CA ARG A 240 -12.58 -0.45 6.53
C ARG A 240 -12.18 -1.45 7.60
N MET A 241 -11.12 -1.13 8.33
CA MET A 241 -10.54 -2.00 9.37
C MET A 241 -10.11 -1.24 10.63
N LEU A 242 -9.97 0.10 10.59
CA LEU A 242 -9.58 0.93 11.74
C LEU A 242 -10.75 1.51 12.56
N ASP A 243 -12.00 1.44 12.08
CA ASP A 243 -13.18 1.97 12.81
C ASP A 243 -13.77 0.93 13.77
N GLY A 244 -12.90 0.31 14.59
CA GLY A 244 -13.25 -0.76 15.51
C GLY A 244 -12.02 -1.37 16.21
N GLU A 245 -12.21 -2.48 16.91
CA GLU A 245 -11.10 -3.22 17.52
C GLU A 245 -10.21 -3.85 16.44
N VAL A 246 -8.93 -3.50 16.43
CA VAL A 246 -7.93 -4.04 15.51
C VAL A 246 -7.23 -5.23 16.17
N THR A 247 -7.44 -6.43 15.62
CA THR A 247 -6.82 -7.68 16.07
C THR A 247 -5.92 -8.27 14.98
N ASP A 248 -5.03 -9.21 15.32
CA ASP A 248 -4.18 -9.92 14.36
C ASP A 248 -4.99 -10.54 13.19
N MET A 249 -6.22 -11.01 13.47
CA MET A 249 -7.13 -11.52 12.44
C MET A 249 -7.63 -10.41 11.49
N VAL A 250 -8.03 -9.26 12.04
CA VAL A 250 -8.51 -8.10 11.25
C VAL A 250 -7.41 -7.62 10.31
N GLU A 251 -6.19 -7.50 10.81
CA GLU A 251 -5.02 -7.14 10.00
C GLU A 251 -4.74 -8.17 8.92
N ALA A 252 -4.66 -9.45 9.27
CA ALA A 252 -4.36 -10.52 8.32
C ALA A 252 -5.41 -10.63 7.20
N GLN A 253 -6.69 -10.49 7.53
CA GLN A 253 -7.78 -10.49 6.56
C GLN A 253 -7.68 -9.28 5.62
N SER A 254 -7.38 -8.10 6.17
CA SER A 254 -7.21 -6.86 5.39
C SER A 254 -6.04 -6.97 4.42
N LEU A 255 -4.89 -7.45 4.89
CA LEU A 255 -3.67 -7.64 4.09
C LEU A 255 -3.81 -8.74 3.03
N SER A 256 -4.71 -9.70 3.25
CA SER A 256 -4.97 -10.83 2.35
C SER A 256 -6.19 -10.64 1.46
N LEU A 257 -6.80 -9.44 1.42
CA LEU A 257 -7.97 -9.20 0.61
C LEU A 257 -7.63 -9.30 -0.88
N ASN A 258 -8.24 -10.24 -1.60
CA ASN A 258 -8.19 -10.35 -3.07
C ASN A 258 -6.80 -10.11 -3.72
N PRO A 259 -5.74 -10.83 -3.30
CA PRO A 259 -4.35 -10.55 -3.68
C PRO A 259 -4.03 -10.86 -5.15
N GLN A 260 -4.96 -11.47 -5.88
CA GLN A 260 -4.84 -11.69 -7.32
C GLN A 260 -5.44 -10.55 -8.17
N HIS A 261 -6.23 -9.69 -7.52
CA HIS A 261 -6.90 -8.54 -8.14
C HIS A 261 -6.24 -7.23 -7.73
N ILE A 262 -5.97 -7.05 -6.43
CA ILE A 262 -5.32 -5.85 -5.90
C ILE A 262 -3.82 -5.93 -6.18
N ASP A 263 -3.27 -4.89 -6.81
CA ASP A 263 -1.84 -4.81 -7.08
C ASP A 263 -1.08 -4.18 -5.90
N ILE A 264 -1.63 -3.12 -5.33
CA ILE A 264 -0.96 -2.28 -4.32
C ILE A 264 -1.89 -2.10 -3.12
N TYR A 265 -1.34 -2.28 -1.92
CA TYR A 265 -1.99 -1.97 -0.66
C TYR A 265 -1.27 -0.78 -0.04
N SER A 266 -2.01 0.25 0.34
CA SER A 266 -1.47 1.42 1.03
C SER A 266 -2.02 1.43 2.46
N ALA A 267 -1.12 1.53 3.44
CA ALA A 267 -1.47 1.58 4.85
C ALA A 267 -0.62 2.62 5.58
N SER A 268 -1.20 3.22 6.61
CA SER A 268 -0.57 4.27 7.40
C SER A 268 -0.82 4.09 8.90
N TRP A 269 -1.03 2.85 9.33
CA TRP A 269 -1.26 2.43 10.70
C TRP A 269 -0.10 1.54 11.18
N GLY A 270 0.03 1.41 12.50
CA GLY A 270 1.08 0.65 13.16
C GLY A 270 0.88 0.71 14.67
N PRO A 271 1.92 0.42 15.46
CA PRO A 271 1.91 0.65 16.90
C PRO A 271 1.67 2.12 17.25
N GLU A 272 1.47 2.42 18.53
CA GLU A 272 1.35 3.81 18.98
C GLU A 272 2.70 4.54 18.83
N ASP A 273 2.69 5.66 18.12
CA ASP A 273 3.86 6.52 17.82
C ASP A 273 4.31 7.35 19.05
N ASP A 274 4.44 6.71 20.22
CA ASP A 274 4.65 7.36 21.51
C ASP A 274 6.12 7.41 21.98
N GLY A 275 7.05 6.93 21.14
CA GLY A 275 8.48 6.83 21.43
C GLY A 275 8.83 5.82 22.51
N LYS A 276 7.94 4.88 22.84
CA LYS A 276 8.15 3.86 23.87
C LYS A 276 7.71 2.47 23.44
N THR A 277 6.79 2.38 22.49
CA THR A 277 6.20 1.14 22.01
C THR A 277 7.17 0.42 21.08
N VAL A 278 7.29 -0.90 21.26
CA VAL A 278 7.99 -1.79 20.34
C VAL A 278 7.03 -2.92 20.04
N ASP A 279 6.44 -2.89 18.85
CA ASP A 279 5.43 -3.88 18.45
C ASP A 279 5.37 -4.01 16.93
N GLY A 280 4.76 -5.07 16.43
CA GLY A 280 4.69 -5.34 15.01
C GLY A 280 3.71 -6.47 14.68
N PRO A 281 3.70 -6.92 13.41
CA PRO A 281 2.75 -7.91 12.97
C PRO A 281 2.90 -9.20 13.78
N ALA A 282 1.79 -9.59 14.40
CA ALA A 282 1.60 -10.87 15.05
C ALA A 282 1.54 -12.01 14.01
N LYS A 283 1.18 -13.21 14.44
CA LYS A 283 1.40 -14.43 13.67
C LYS A 283 0.65 -14.41 12.33
N LEU A 284 -0.63 -14.02 12.34
CA LEU A 284 -1.47 -14.05 11.14
C LEU A 284 -1.11 -12.92 10.19
N ALA A 285 -0.91 -11.69 10.68
CA ALA A 285 -0.49 -10.56 9.86
C ALA A 285 0.87 -10.81 9.18
N ARG A 286 1.82 -11.43 9.90
CA ARG A 286 3.12 -11.81 9.32
C ARG A 286 3.00 -12.86 8.22
N GLU A 287 2.11 -13.84 8.40
CA GLU A 287 1.81 -14.84 7.38
C GLU A 287 1.10 -14.21 6.17
N ALA A 288 0.18 -13.26 6.41
CA ALA A 288 -0.49 -12.51 5.36
C ALA A 288 0.50 -11.72 4.50
N PHE A 289 1.48 -11.04 5.10
CA PHE A 289 2.56 -10.41 4.35
C PHE A 289 3.35 -11.41 3.51
N LEU A 290 3.78 -12.52 4.10
CA LEU A 290 4.56 -13.56 3.40
C LEU A 290 3.78 -14.11 2.20
N ARG A 291 2.51 -14.47 2.39
CA ARG A 291 1.64 -14.95 1.32
C ARG A 291 1.34 -13.87 0.28
N GLY A 292 1.15 -12.63 0.71
CA GLY A 292 0.99 -11.48 -0.18
C GLY A 292 2.17 -11.33 -1.14
N VAL A 293 3.40 -11.32 -0.64
CA VAL A 293 4.60 -11.14 -1.49
C VAL A 293 5.00 -12.38 -2.28
N THR A 294 4.52 -13.57 -1.91
CA THR A 294 4.87 -14.84 -2.58
C THR A 294 3.81 -15.31 -3.57
N GLU A 295 2.53 -15.20 -3.23
CA GLU A 295 1.40 -15.70 -4.02
C GLU A 295 0.65 -14.57 -4.74
N GLY A 296 0.65 -13.35 -4.18
CA GLY A 296 -0.06 -12.19 -4.71
C GLY A 296 0.37 -11.82 -6.14
N ARG A 297 -0.53 -11.17 -6.87
CA ARG A 297 -0.33 -10.77 -8.27
C ARG A 297 0.19 -11.92 -9.15
N ARG A 298 -0.37 -13.12 -8.99
CA ARG A 298 0.00 -14.36 -9.68
C ARG A 298 1.48 -14.73 -9.50
N GLY A 299 1.99 -14.57 -8.28
CA GLY A 299 3.38 -14.88 -7.92
C GLY A 299 4.39 -13.74 -8.16
N LEU A 300 3.95 -12.57 -8.63
CA LEU A 300 4.79 -11.37 -8.68
C LEU A 300 4.96 -10.72 -7.30
N GLY A 301 4.02 -11.01 -6.39
CA GLY A 301 3.94 -10.46 -5.04
C GLY A 301 3.19 -9.14 -4.98
N SER A 302 2.24 -9.05 -4.04
CA SER A 302 1.56 -7.82 -3.63
C SER A 302 2.57 -6.77 -3.21
N ILE A 303 2.28 -5.50 -3.50
CA ILE A 303 3.12 -4.37 -3.10
C ILE A 303 2.46 -3.68 -1.91
N PHE A 304 3.07 -3.76 -0.73
CA PHE A 304 2.60 -3.08 0.48
C PHE A 304 3.38 -1.78 0.65
N VAL A 305 2.70 -0.64 0.59
CA VAL A 305 3.28 0.69 0.82
C VAL A 305 2.87 1.15 2.21
N TRP A 306 3.83 1.61 3.00
CA TRP A 306 3.63 1.91 4.41
C TRP A 306 4.13 3.31 4.76
N ALA A 307 3.38 4.05 5.57
CA ALA A 307 3.88 5.27 6.20
C ALA A 307 4.92 4.92 7.28
N SER A 308 5.93 5.77 7.47
CA SER A 308 6.99 5.53 8.46
C SER A 308 6.65 5.98 9.88
N GLY A 309 5.42 6.40 10.20
CA GLY A 309 5.04 6.87 11.55
C GLY A 309 5.10 8.39 11.75
N ASN A 310 4.46 8.89 12.81
CA ASN A 310 4.28 10.31 13.14
C ASN A 310 4.84 10.71 14.53
N GLY A 311 5.65 9.85 15.16
CA GLY A 311 6.20 9.97 16.51
C GLY A 311 7.45 10.83 16.64
N GLY A 312 7.81 11.62 15.62
CA GLY A 312 9.04 12.43 15.62
C GLY A 312 9.13 13.42 16.81
N ARG A 313 8.00 13.94 17.30
CA ARG A 313 7.94 14.82 18.48
C ARG A 313 8.30 14.09 19.78
N ASP A 314 7.92 12.82 19.85
CA ASP A 314 8.14 11.94 20.99
C ASP A 314 9.49 11.19 20.89
N LYS A 315 10.28 11.52 19.85
CA LYS A 315 11.58 10.93 19.53
C LYS A 315 11.50 9.43 19.25
N ASP A 316 10.40 9.03 18.62
CA ASP A 316 10.22 7.66 18.18
C ASP A 316 11.21 7.28 17.07
N SER A 317 11.40 5.98 16.89
CA SER A 317 12.11 5.42 15.76
C SER A 317 11.32 4.29 15.14
N CYS A 318 11.02 4.46 13.86
CA CYS A 318 10.28 3.51 13.04
C CYS A 318 10.91 2.12 12.89
N ASN A 319 12.14 1.88 13.38
CA ASN A 319 12.67 0.53 13.54
C ASN A 319 12.01 -0.27 14.69
N CYS A 320 11.28 0.41 15.59
CA CYS A 320 10.45 -0.17 16.65
C CYS A 320 9.04 -0.54 16.19
N ASP A 321 8.63 -0.05 15.02
CA ASP A 321 7.42 -0.47 14.33
C ASP A 321 7.74 -1.63 13.38
N GLY A 322 7.27 -2.84 13.72
CA GLY A 322 7.51 -4.04 12.92
C GLY A 322 6.79 -4.10 11.57
N TYR A 323 5.80 -3.25 11.31
CA TYR A 323 5.15 -3.14 10.00
C TYR A 323 6.03 -2.36 9.04
N THR A 324 6.49 -1.17 9.44
CA THR A 324 7.37 -0.33 8.60
C THR A 324 8.81 -0.87 8.52
N ASN A 325 9.28 -1.59 9.55
CA ASN A 325 10.57 -2.27 9.58
C ASN A 325 10.59 -3.62 8.82
N SER A 326 9.44 -4.09 8.34
CA SER A 326 9.35 -5.33 7.54
C SER A 326 10.02 -5.19 6.18
N ILE A 327 10.72 -6.24 5.71
CA ILE A 327 11.25 -6.27 4.34
C ILE A 327 10.14 -6.32 3.27
N TYR A 328 8.93 -6.70 3.66
CA TYR A 328 7.79 -6.89 2.75
C TYR A 328 7.03 -5.59 2.48
N THR A 329 7.27 -4.57 3.29
CA THR A 329 6.69 -3.24 3.13
C THR A 329 7.68 -2.29 2.44
N LEU A 330 7.14 -1.36 1.68
CA LEU A 330 7.86 -0.26 1.07
C LEU A 330 7.57 0.97 1.91
N SER A 331 8.43 1.19 2.91
CA SER A 331 8.29 2.28 3.89
C SER A 331 8.64 3.65 3.30
N ILE A 332 7.76 4.62 3.51
CA ILE A 332 7.80 5.97 2.96
C ILE A 332 7.71 7.00 4.09
N SER A 333 8.70 7.89 4.14
CA SER A 333 8.73 9.06 5.02
C SER A 333 8.26 10.34 4.30
N SER A 334 8.29 11.46 5.01
CA SER A 334 7.79 12.75 4.52
C SER A 334 8.87 13.81 4.40
N SER A 335 8.70 14.69 3.43
CA SER A 335 9.38 15.98 3.33
C SER A 335 8.37 17.12 3.36
N THR A 336 8.73 18.24 3.97
CA THR A 336 7.96 19.48 3.83
C THR A 336 8.10 20.06 2.42
N GLN A 337 7.27 21.06 2.10
CA GLN A 337 7.35 21.82 0.85
C GLN A 337 8.73 22.41 0.56
N ASN A 338 9.44 22.87 1.60
CA ASN A 338 10.76 23.46 1.43
C ASN A 338 11.90 22.45 1.43
N GLY A 339 11.61 21.15 1.59
CA GLY A 339 12.59 20.09 1.62
C GLY A 339 13.14 19.79 3.01
N ASN A 340 12.48 20.22 4.09
CA ASN A 340 12.93 19.95 5.46
C ASN A 340 12.29 18.67 6.00
N VAL A 341 12.92 18.10 7.04
CA VAL A 341 12.35 16.97 7.79
C VAL A 341 11.19 17.52 8.63
N PRO A 342 9.94 17.04 8.42
CA PRO A 342 8.80 17.48 9.22
C PRO A 342 8.93 17.09 10.69
N TRP A 343 8.31 17.87 11.59
CA TRP A 343 8.40 17.66 13.04
C TRP A 343 7.85 16.32 13.53
N TYR A 344 6.96 15.69 12.76
CA TYR A 344 6.34 14.40 13.07
C TYR A 344 7.12 13.21 12.46
N SER A 345 8.02 13.44 11.51
CA SER A 345 8.67 12.32 10.79
C SER A 345 9.59 11.54 11.73
N GLU A 346 9.51 10.22 11.64
CA GLU A 346 10.43 9.31 12.33
C GLU A 346 11.59 8.92 11.43
N ALA A 347 12.78 8.78 12.01
CA ALA A 347 13.99 8.39 11.29
C ALA A 347 14.38 6.95 11.66
N CYS A 348 14.63 6.12 10.65
CA CYS A 348 15.09 4.75 10.81
C CYS A 348 15.78 4.23 9.54
N SER A 349 16.48 3.11 9.67
CA SER A 349 17.22 2.51 8.56
C SER A 349 16.35 1.67 7.62
N SER A 350 15.11 1.38 8.00
CA SER A 350 14.15 0.61 7.20
C SER A 350 13.47 1.44 6.10
N THR A 351 13.36 2.76 6.27
CA THR A 351 12.78 3.67 5.27
C THR A 351 13.48 3.55 3.91
N LEU A 352 12.70 3.40 2.82
CA LEU A 352 13.25 3.30 1.46
C LEU A 352 13.32 4.66 0.76
N ALA A 353 12.29 5.49 0.89
CA ALA A 353 12.18 6.75 0.15
C ALA A 353 11.24 7.74 0.84
N THR A 354 11.05 8.89 0.20
CA THR A 354 10.25 10.01 0.71
C THR A 354 9.28 10.52 -0.35
N THR A 355 8.12 11.01 0.08
CA THR A 355 7.29 11.91 -0.73
C THR A 355 6.98 13.19 0.06
N TYR A 356 6.30 14.13 -0.57
CA TYR A 356 5.89 15.35 0.11
C TYR A 356 4.71 15.10 1.05
N SER A 357 4.60 15.92 2.09
CA SER A 357 3.44 16.04 2.96
C SER A 357 3.40 17.46 3.55
N SER A 358 2.76 17.62 4.70
CA SER A 358 2.68 18.86 5.48
C SER A 358 3.99 19.24 6.16
N GLY A 359 4.12 20.52 6.53
CA GLY A 359 5.23 21.03 7.31
C GLY A 359 4.77 22.03 8.36
N ASN A 360 5.53 23.11 8.50
CA ASN A 360 5.16 24.22 9.39
C ASN A 360 3.93 24.98 8.87
N LEU A 361 3.34 25.86 9.69
CA LEU A 361 2.14 26.66 9.35
C LEU A 361 2.28 27.49 8.05
N ASN A 362 3.50 27.84 7.66
CA ASN A 362 3.77 28.63 6.45
C ASN A 362 3.97 27.76 5.19
N GLU A 363 3.96 26.44 5.33
CA GLU A 363 4.13 25.48 4.24
C GLU A 363 2.78 24.91 3.83
N LYS A 364 2.61 24.69 2.54
CA LYS A 364 1.40 24.06 2.01
C LYS A 364 1.28 22.62 2.50
N GLN A 365 0.04 22.14 2.60
CA GLN A 365 -0.30 20.78 3.00
C GLN A 365 -0.83 20.00 1.78
N ILE A 366 -1.34 18.79 2.01
CA ILE A 366 -1.86 17.93 0.96
C ILE A 366 -3.32 18.29 0.65
N VAL A 367 -3.59 18.43 -0.65
CA VAL A 367 -4.91 18.72 -1.21
C VAL A 367 -5.51 17.45 -1.78
N THR A 368 -6.67 17.02 -1.30
CA THR A 368 -7.29 15.75 -1.71
C THR A 368 -8.80 15.73 -1.41
N THR A 369 -9.49 14.65 -1.76
CA THR A 369 -10.89 14.38 -1.42
C THR A 369 -11.09 14.31 0.08
N ASP A 370 -12.29 14.62 0.57
CA ASP A 370 -12.60 14.58 2.00
C ASP A 370 -14.01 14.05 2.23
N LEU A 371 -14.24 13.55 3.44
CA LEU A 371 -15.52 12.96 3.84
C LEU A 371 -16.68 13.95 3.64
N LYS A 372 -17.87 13.42 3.31
CA LYS A 372 -19.09 14.19 2.97
C LYS A 372 -18.96 14.92 1.63
N SER A 373 -18.30 14.29 0.67
CA SER A 373 -18.12 14.78 -0.70
C SER A 373 -17.43 16.14 -0.78
N LYS A 374 -16.46 16.35 0.11
CA LYS A 374 -15.73 17.62 0.26
C LYS A 374 -14.34 17.51 -0.37
N CYS A 375 -13.65 18.64 -0.38
CA CYS A 375 -12.24 18.72 -0.74
C CYS A 375 -11.51 19.36 0.43
N THR A 376 -10.36 18.81 0.82
CA THR A 376 -9.51 19.35 1.85
C THR A 376 -8.20 19.85 1.24
N ASP A 377 -7.63 20.90 1.82
CA ASP A 377 -6.27 21.37 1.58
C ASP A 377 -5.40 21.25 2.84
N SER A 378 -5.84 20.41 3.80
CA SER A 378 -5.23 20.26 5.11
C SER A 378 -5.04 18.80 5.54
N HIS A 379 -4.70 17.92 4.60
CA HIS A 379 -4.22 16.58 4.93
C HIS A 379 -2.71 16.61 5.25
N THR A 380 -2.30 15.86 6.28
CA THR A 380 -1.01 16.01 6.98
C THR A 380 -0.46 14.65 7.44
N GLY A 381 0.81 14.64 7.87
CA GLY A 381 1.47 13.44 8.44
C GLY A 381 2.12 12.54 7.38
N THR A 382 2.89 11.56 7.82
CA THR A 382 3.46 10.52 6.94
C THR A 382 2.37 9.68 6.27
N SER A 383 1.18 9.67 6.85
CA SER A 383 0.01 9.01 6.31
C SER A 383 -0.47 9.57 4.97
N ALA A 384 -0.16 10.83 4.65
CA ALA A 384 -0.39 11.42 3.33
C ALA A 384 0.78 11.13 2.35
N SER A 385 1.96 10.77 2.85
CA SER A 385 3.10 10.46 1.99
C SER A 385 3.01 9.07 1.34
N ALA A 386 2.53 8.06 2.07
CA ALA A 386 2.39 6.70 1.56
C ALA A 386 1.41 6.58 0.36
N PRO A 387 0.22 7.21 0.36
CA PRO A 387 -0.70 7.20 -0.78
C PRO A 387 -0.10 7.83 -2.05
N LEU A 388 0.65 8.93 -1.92
CA LEU A 388 1.36 9.53 -3.06
C LEU A 388 2.37 8.54 -3.66
N ALA A 389 3.10 7.81 -2.83
CA ALA A 389 4.01 6.77 -3.28
C ALA A 389 3.27 5.60 -3.94
N ALA A 390 2.15 5.14 -3.38
CA ALA A 390 1.30 4.11 -3.98
C ALA A 390 0.80 4.53 -5.38
N GLY A 391 0.42 5.79 -5.55
CA GLY A 391 0.08 6.36 -6.85
C GLY A 391 1.25 6.34 -7.84
N ILE A 392 2.46 6.72 -7.42
CA ILE A 392 3.66 6.67 -8.27
C ILE A 392 3.99 5.22 -8.68
N ILE A 393 3.89 4.28 -7.74
CA ILE A 393 4.09 2.85 -7.98
C ILE A 393 3.05 2.32 -8.97
N ALA A 394 1.81 2.81 -8.94
CA ALA A 394 0.81 2.47 -9.94
C ALA A 394 1.21 2.96 -11.34
N LEU A 395 1.81 4.16 -11.47
CA LEU A 395 2.34 4.60 -12.77
C LEU A 395 3.44 3.65 -13.28
N ALA A 396 4.34 3.21 -12.40
CA ALA A 396 5.40 2.26 -12.74
C ALA A 396 4.84 0.87 -13.14
N LEU A 397 3.82 0.37 -12.44
CA LEU A 397 3.16 -0.91 -12.78
C LEU A 397 2.37 -0.84 -14.09
N GLU A 398 1.79 0.31 -14.45
CA GLU A 398 1.22 0.50 -15.79
C GLU A 398 2.31 0.40 -16.86
N ALA A 399 3.50 0.97 -16.60
CA ALA A 399 4.63 0.91 -17.51
C ALA A 399 5.20 -0.50 -17.67
N ASN A 400 5.22 -1.30 -16.60
CA ASN A 400 5.63 -2.69 -16.65
C ASN A 400 4.87 -3.53 -15.60
N LYS A 401 3.88 -4.30 -16.08
CA LYS A 401 3.03 -5.15 -15.25
C LYS A 401 3.75 -6.37 -14.66
N ASN A 402 4.93 -6.71 -15.18
CA ASN A 402 5.69 -7.89 -14.77
C ASN A 402 6.67 -7.61 -13.63
N LEU A 403 6.71 -6.39 -13.10
CA LEU A 403 7.53 -6.05 -11.93
C LEU A 403 7.05 -6.83 -10.71
N THR A 404 7.99 -7.54 -10.08
CA THR A 404 7.79 -8.16 -8.77
C THR A 404 7.80 -7.11 -7.65
N TRP A 405 7.35 -7.48 -6.46
CA TRP A 405 7.44 -6.62 -5.27
C TRP A 405 8.87 -6.14 -4.98
N ARG A 406 9.88 -7.02 -5.18
CA ARG A 406 11.30 -6.67 -5.05
C ARG A 406 11.80 -5.77 -6.17
N ASP A 407 11.37 -6.02 -7.41
CA ASP A 407 11.73 -5.13 -8.53
C ASP A 407 11.28 -3.70 -8.23
N MET A 408 10.08 -3.52 -7.67
CA MET A 408 9.60 -2.18 -7.28
C MET A 408 10.50 -1.51 -6.24
N GLN A 409 10.92 -2.22 -5.20
CA GLN A 409 11.89 -1.70 -4.22
C GLN A 409 13.22 -1.31 -4.89
N HIS A 410 13.74 -2.14 -5.79
CA HIS A 410 14.96 -1.83 -6.56
C HIS A 410 14.80 -0.57 -7.42
N LEU A 411 13.64 -0.38 -8.06
CA LEU A 411 13.34 0.81 -8.86
C LEU A 411 13.32 2.07 -7.99
N VAL A 412 12.69 2.02 -6.82
CA VAL A 412 12.67 3.12 -5.85
C VAL A 412 14.10 3.50 -5.44
N VAL A 413 14.91 2.54 -4.97
CA VAL A 413 16.31 2.78 -4.57
C VAL A 413 17.14 3.45 -5.68
N ARG A 414 16.88 3.12 -6.95
CA ARG A 414 17.67 3.58 -8.09
C ARG A 414 17.20 4.89 -8.70
N THR A 415 15.98 5.33 -8.40
CA THR A 415 15.36 6.49 -9.06
C THR A 415 15.00 7.63 -8.11
N SER A 416 14.94 7.36 -6.80
CA SER A 416 14.78 8.38 -5.76
C SER A 416 15.90 9.42 -5.81
N ARG A 417 15.56 10.66 -5.47
CA ARG A 417 16.43 11.83 -5.59
C ARG A 417 16.71 12.49 -4.24
N PRO A 418 17.98 12.53 -3.80
CA PRO A 418 18.39 13.29 -2.62
C PRO A 418 18.33 14.82 -2.81
N ALA A 419 18.22 15.29 -4.05
CA ALA A 419 18.28 16.71 -4.36
C ALA A 419 17.12 17.47 -3.70
N HIS A 420 17.42 18.69 -3.22
CA HIS A 420 16.47 19.58 -2.56
C HIS A 420 15.89 19.09 -1.23
N LEU A 421 16.38 17.98 -0.69
CA LEU A 421 16.07 17.49 0.64
C LEU A 421 17.19 17.85 1.62
N LEU A 422 16.82 18.50 2.72
CA LEU A 422 17.68 19.08 3.73
C LEU A 422 17.63 18.22 4.99
N THR A 423 18.78 17.67 5.34
CA THR A 423 19.04 16.92 6.58
C THR A 423 20.55 16.86 6.82
N ASN A 424 20.94 16.59 8.07
CA ASN A 424 22.33 16.50 8.49
C ASN A 424 22.88 15.06 8.44
N ASP A 425 22.07 14.07 8.08
CA ASP A 425 22.38 12.64 8.18
C ASP A 425 22.65 11.95 6.82
N TRP A 426 22.74 12.70 5.71
CA TRP A 426 23.09 12.14 4.41
C TRP A 426 24.46 11.44 4.43
N LYS A 427 24.48 10.17 4.02
CA LYS A 427 25.69 9.37 3.85
C LYS A 427 25.73 8.70 2.50
N THR A 428 26.93 8.51 1.97
CA THR A 428 27.14 7.71 0.76
C THR A 428 27.42 6.27 1.14
N ASN A 429 26.64 5.33 0.62
CA ASN A 429 26.82 3.90 0.87
C ASN A 429 27.92 3.30 -0.02
N GLY A 430 28.23 2.00 0.15
CA GLY A 430 29.33 1.31 -0.51
C GLY A 430 29.24 1.20 -2.04
N VAL A 431 28.07 1.50 -2.63
CA VAL A 431 27.84 1.55 -4.08
C VAL A 431 27.66 2.98 -4.61
N GLY A 432 27.96 3.99 -3.80
CA GLY A 432 27.99 5.39 -4.22
C GLY A 432 26.64 6.13 -4.19
N ARG A 433 25.61 5.57 -3.53
CA ARG A 433 24.30 6.23 -3.39
C ARG A 433 24.20 7.01 -2.09
N LYS A 434 23.61 8.20 -2.13
CA LYS A 434 23.27 8.94 -0.92
C LYS A 434 22.02 8.34 -0.29
N VAL A 435 22.07 8.12 1.02
CA VAL A 435 20.99 7.59 1.84
C VAL A 435 20.95 8.35 3.18
N SER A 436 19.75 8.53 3.72
CA SER A 436 19.45 9.24 4.97
C SER A 436 18.46 8.40 5.77
N HIS A 437 18.55 8.40 7.10
CA HIS A 437 17.56 7.76 7.98
C HIS A 437 16.23 8.50 7.99
N SER A 438 16.25 9.80 7.69
CA SER A 438 15.03 10.61 7.58
C SER A 438 14.36 10.48 6.21
N TYR A 439 15.13 10.21 5.15
CA TYR A 439 14.61 10.25 3.77
C TYR A 439 14.77 8.96 2.95
N GLY A 440 15.40 7.92 3.49
CA GLY A 440 15.86 6.77 2.72
C GLY A 440 16.77 7.22 1.58
N TYR A 441 16.50 6.73 0.36
CA TYR A 441 17.22 7.11 -0.85
C TYR A 441 16.79 8.48 -1.45
N GLY A 442 15.85 9.18 -0.81
CA GLY A 442 15.38 10.51 -1.19
C GLY A 442 13.98 10.52 -1.78
N LEU A 443 13.64 11.63 -2.45
CA LEU A 443 12.31 11.91 -2.96
C LEU A 443 11.98 11.01 -4.17
N LEU A 444 10.80 10.38 -4.17
CA LEU A 444 10.32 9.63 -5.34
C LEU A 444 10.15 10.54 -6.56
N ASP A 445 10.54 10.03 -7.73
CA ASP A 445 10.31 10.69 -9.01
C ASP A 445 9.49 9.80 -9.94
N ALA A 446 8.25 10.21 -10.20
CA ALA A 446 7.29 9.44 -10.99
C ALA A 446 7.74 9.17 -12.42
N SER A 447 8.47 10.11 -13.02
CA SER A 447 8.92 10.01 -14.41
C SER A 447 10.11 9.06 -14.55
N ALA A 448 11.04 9.12 -13.60
CA ALA A 448 12.25 8.30 -13.58
C ALA A 448 11.94 6.83 -13.25
N ILE A 449 11.04 6.58 -12.29
CA ILE A 449 10.62 5.22 -11.96
C ILE A 449 9.91 4.55 -13.15
N VAL A 450 9.06 5.29 -13.87
CA VAL A 450 8.41 4.84 -15.10
C VAL A 450 9.43 4.56 -16.21
N ASP A 451 10.43 5.42 -16.41
CA ASP A 451 11.45 5.21 -17.43
C ASP A 451 12.28 3.96 -17.16
N LEU A 452 12.69 3.77 -15.90
CA LEU A 452 13.48 2.61 -15.52
C LEU A 452 12.64 1.33 -15.56
N ALA A 453 11.37 1.37 -15.17
CA ALA A 453 10.44 0.23 -15.23
C ALA A 453 10.33 -0.38 -16.63
N LYS A 454 10.33 0.45 -17.68
CA LYS A 454 10.18 0.00 -19.08
C LYS A 454 11.34 -0.85 -19.59
N THR A 455 12.54 -0.62 -19.06
CA THR A 455 13.77 -1.32 -19.45
C THR A 455 14.28 -2.24 -18.34
N TRP A 456 13.52 -2.37 -17.25
CA TRP A 456 13.91 -3.18 -16.10
C TRP A 456 13.91 -4.67 -16.44
N THR A 457 14.96 -5.36 -16.01
CA THR A 457 15.03 -6.81 -16.05
C THR A 457 14.78 -7.34 -14.65
N THR A 458 13.78 -8.22 -14.50
CA THR A 458 13.43 -8.83 -13.22
C THR A 458 14.64 -9.42 -12.52
N VAL A 459 14.80 -9.11 -11.24
CA VAL A 459 15.91 -9.59 -10.42
C VAL A 459 15.82 -11.10 -10.20
N GLN A 460 16.97 -11.72 -9.93
CA GLN A 460 17.03 -13.14 -9.59
C GLN A 460 16.22 -13.48 -8.32
N PRO A 461 15.83 -14.75 -8.11
CA PRO A 461 15.15 -15.19 -6.90
C PRO A 461 15.87 -14.73 -5.63
N GLN A 462 15.09 -14.34 -4.62
CA GLN A 462 15.63 -13.89 -3.35
C GLN A 462 16.36 -15.04 -2.64
N ARG A 463 17.55 -14.76 -2.14
CA ARG A 463 18.28 -15.64 -1.22
C ARG A 463 18.29 -15.04 0.17
N LYS A 464 18.33 -15.92 1.17
CA LYS A 464 18.43 -15.59 2.59
C LYS A 464 19.66 -16.31 3.16
N CYS A 465 20.59 -15.57 3.74
CA CYS A 465 21.73 -16.10 4.48
C CYS A 465 21.55 -15.75 5.96
N VAL A 466 21.68 -16.74 6.86
CA VAL A 466 21.48 -16.58 8.31
C VAL A 466 22.79 -16.89 9.00
N ILE A 467 23.32 -15.92 9.75
CA ILE A 467 24.64 -15.99 10.37
C ILE A 467 24.49 -15.72 11.88
N PRO A 468 24.56 -16.75 12.74
CA PRO A 468 24.61 -16.53 14.18
C PRO A 468 26.00 -16.01 14.58
N ILE A 469 26.06 -14.85 15.23
CA ILE A 469 27.33 -14.17 15.58
C ILE A 469 27.66 -14.35 17.07
N VAL A 470 26.66 -14.33 17.94
CA VAL A 470 26.83 -14.52 19.38
C VAL A 470 25.99 -15.71 19.82
N SER A 471 26.65 -16.76 20.32
CA SER A 471 26.04 -17.98 20.88
C SER A 471 26.24 -18.10 22.40
N GLU A 472 27.15 -17.33 22.99
CA GLU A 472 27.36 -17.24 24.45
C GLU A 472 27.03 -15.84 24.95
N PRO A 473 26.38 -15.67 26.12
CA PRO A 473 26.00 -14.36 26.63
C PRO A 473 27.23 -13.46 26.77
N ARG A 474 27.27 -12.37 26.00
CA ARG A 474 28.31 -11.34 26.17
C ARG A 474 27.79 -10.28 27.12
N LEU A 475 28.41 -10.24 28.29
CA LEU A 475 28.12 -9.23 29.29
C LEU A 475 28.62 -7.89 28.75
N VAL A 476 27.70 -6.99 28.43
CA VAL A 476 28.01 -5.64 27.99
C VAL A 476 28.04 -4.78 29.26
N ASN A 477 29.23 -4.62 29.83
CA ASN A 477 29.45 -3.97 31.13
C ASN A 477 29.15 -2.47 31.08
N TYR A 478 27.97 -2.07 31.56
CA TYR A 478 27.62 -0.72 32.03
C TYR A 478 26.62 -0.91 33.23
N THR A 479 26.11 0.07 34.01
CA THR A 479 25.45 -0.16 35.35
C THR A 479 24.07 0.54 35.64
N HIS A 480 22.89 -0.10 35.58
CA HIS A 480 21.49 0.44 35.40
C HIS A 480 20.67 1.32 36.37
N THR A 481 20.05 2.39 35.78
CA THR A 481 18.68 2.95 36.00
C THR A 481 18.18 3.88 34.84
N ARG A 482 17.59 3.33 33.74
CA ARG A 482 16.71 3.92 32.68
C ARG A 482 17.19 3.59 31.26
N ALA A 483 16.47 2.79 30.49
CA ALA A 483 16.89 2.41 29.14
C ALA A 483 16.90 3.59 28.15
N THR A 484 18.07 3.88 27.58
CA THR A 484 18.28 4.70 26.38
C THR A 484 19.52 4.16 25.68
N HIS A 485 19.33 3.29 24.70
CA HIS A 485 20.43 2.57 24.04
C HIS A 485 20.47 2.89 22.56
N TRP A 486 21.65 3.23 22.05
CA TRP A 486 21.86 3.38 20.62
C TRP A 486 22.48 2.09 20.10
N ILE A 487 21.83 1.46 19.12
CA ILE A 487 22.34 0.26 18.47
C ILE A 487 22.88 0.70 17.10
N TYR A 488 24.08 0.26 16.75
CA TYR A 488 24.71 0.56 15.47
C TYR A 488 25.15 -0.72 14.81
N LEU A 489 24.96 -0.80 13.49
CA LEU A 489 25.59 -1.82 12.67
C LEU A 489 26.53 -1.12 11.69
N LYS A 490 27.79 -1.50 11.71
CA LYS A 490 28.82 -1.02 10.79
C LYS A 490 29.27 -2.16 9.88
N THR A 491 29.31 -1.88 8.59
CA THR A 491 30.07 -2.67 7.62
C THR A 491 31.43 -2.01 7.42
N LEU A 492 32.51 -2.79 7.19
CA LEU A 492 33.84 -2.24 6.87
C LEU A 492 33.83 -1.33 5.62
N ILE A 493 32.81 -1.43 4.78
CA ILE A 493 32.63 -0.62 3.57
C ILE A 493 31.71 0.57 3.89
N THR A 494 32.25 1.51 4.67
CA THR A 494 31.86 2.95 4.77
C THR A 494 30.46 3.36 5.26
N SER A 495 29.47 2.47 5.39
CA SER A 495 28.16 2.87 5.94
C SER A 495 28.06 2.54 7.44
N ILE A 496 28.28 3.54 8.29
CA ILE A 496 27.78 3.47 9.68
C ILE A 496 26.26 3.60 9.61
N GLN A 497 25.55 2.52 9.94
CA GLN A 497 24.11 2.50 9.99
C GLN A 497 23.64 2.67 11.44
N TYR A 498 22.81 3.70 11.64
CA TYR A 498 22.20 4.00 12.92
C TYR A 498 20.90 3.22 13.07
N ILE A 499 20.79 2.41 14.11
CA ILE A 499 19.53 1.86 14.61
C ILE A 499 19.28 2.62 15.92
N LEU A 500 18.74 3.83 15.78
CA LEU A 500 18.38 4.68 16.90
C LEU A 500 17.18 4.06 17.60
N VAL A 501 17.27 3.80 18.91
CA VAL A 501 16.10 3.34 19.65
C VAL A 501 16.02 4.03 21.01
N PHE A 502 15.00 4.86 21.19
CA PHE A 502 14.61 5.36 22.50
C PHE A 502 13.51 4.45 23.03
N THR A 503 13.74 3.74 24.14
CA THR A 503 12.67 3.01 24.83
C THR A 503 12.84 3.17 26.33
N ASN A 504 11.83 3.68 27.03
CA ASN A 504 11.84 3.74 28.50
C ASN A 504 11.48 2.39 29.16
N SER A 505 11.57 1.27 28.42
CA SER A 505 11.08 -0.04 28.84
C SER A 505 12.18 -0.90 29.48
N LEU A 506 11.84 -1.59 30.57
CA LEU A 506 12.71 -2.56 31.24
C LEU A 506 12.74 -3.93 30.53
N GLN A 507 11.95 -4.12 29.48
CA GLN A 507 11.77 -5.44 28.82
C GLN A 507 12.86 -5.78 27.80
N GLY A 508 13.65 -4.81 27.36
CA GLY A 508 14.67 -4.99 26.32
C GLY A 508 14.07 -5.39 24.96
N PHE A 509 14.90 -5.97 24.09
CA PHE A 509 14.48 -6.48 22.79
C PHE A 509 14.51 -8.01 22.81
N ASN A 510 13.39 -8.65 22.51
CA ASN A 510 13.27 -10.10 22.45
C ASN A 510 13.16 -10.56 20.98
N ASP A 511 14.26 -11.09 20.43
CA ASP A 511 14.36 -11.55 19.03
C ASP A 511 13.83 -10.51 18.02
N TRP A 512 14.06 -9.22 18.30
CA TRP A 512 13.61 -8.13 17.47
C TRP A 512 14.51 -7.98 16.24
N ALA A 513 13.90 -7.99 15.06
CA ALA A 513 14.62 -8.00 13.79
C ALA A 513 14.78 -6.59 13.22
N PHE A 514 15.76 -5.82 13.73
CA PHE A 514 16.10 -4.52 13.14
C PHE A 514 16.52 -4.65 11.66
N MET A 515 15.94 -3.83 10.79
CA MET A 515 16.15 -3.88 9.35
C MET A 515 16.86 -2.63 8.84
N THR A 516 17.61 -2.79 7.75
CA THR A 516 18.30 -1.69 7.08
C THR A 516 18.28 -1.85 5.58
N THR A 517 17.94 -0.77 4.88
CA THR A 517 17.99 -0.69 3.42
C THR A 517 19.27 0.00 2.94
N HIS A 518 20.05 0.61 3.83
CA HIS A 518 21.12 1.54 3.46
C HIS A 518 22.30 0.88 2.72
N SER A 519 22.49 -0.44 2.91
CA SER A 519 23.49 -1.24 2.20
C SER A 519 22.95 -1.92 0.93
N TRP A 520 21.85 -1.41 0.35
CA TRP A 520 21.30 -1.99 -0.87
C TRP A 520 22.31 -2.01 -2.03
N ASP A 521 22.37 -3.15 -2.73
CA ASP A 521 23.34 -3.51 -3.78
C ASP A 521 24.81 -3.67 -3.32
N GLU A 522 25.15 -3.52 -2.03
CA GLU A 522 26.52 -3.81 -1.55
C GLU A 522 26.84 -5.31 -1.58
N ASN A 523 28.12 -5.65 -1.75
CA ASN A 523 28.59 -7.02 -1.51
C ASN A 523 28.75 -7.22 0.00
N PRO A 524 27.98 -8.12 0.64
CA PRO A 524 28.00 -8.27 2.10
C PRO A 524 29.22 -9.05 2.62
N THR A 525 30.15 -9.47 1.74
CA THR A 525 31.38 -10.17 2.14
C THR A 525 32.32 -9.23 2.87
N GLY A 526 32.70 -9.58 4.10
CA GLY A 526 33.64 -8.80 4.91
C GLY A 526 33.31 -8.88 6.39
N GLU A 527 33.97 -8.02 7.17
CA GLU A 527 33.68 -7.87 8.60
C GLU A 527 32.42 -7.02 8.82
N TRP A 528 31.58 -7.50 9.73
CA TRP A 528 30.40 -6.80 10.25
C TRP A 528 30.61 -6.52 11.73
N THR A 529 30.40 -5.28 12.14
CA THR A 529 30.56 -4.83 13.52
C THR A 529 29.22 -4.36 14.07
N LEU A 530 28.75 -4.95 15.15
CA LEU A 530 27.63 -4.44 15.94
C LEU A 530 28.21 -3.61 17.09
N GLU A 531 27.77 -2.37 17.23
CA GLU A 531 28.08 -1.52 18.36
C GLU A 531 26.80 -1.22 19.13
N ILE A 532 26.85 -1.27 20.46
CA ILE A 532 25.73 -0.91 21.33
C ILE A 532 26.30 0.09 22.33
N GLU A 533 25.74 1.30 22.36
CA GLU A 533 26.20 2.40 23.21
C GLU A 533 25.08 2.88 24.12
N ASN A 534 25.44 3.21 25.36
CA ASN A 534 24.56 3.92 26.28
C ASN A 534 24.83 5.43 26.15
N VAL A 535 23.79 6.21 25.85
CA VAL A 535 23.93 7.62 25.44
C VAL A 535 23.38 8.60 26.49
N VAL A 536 22.74 8.09 27.54
CA VAL A 536 22.41 8.91 28.71
C VAL A 536 23.53 8.72 29.73
N GLY A 537 24.09 9.81 30.25
CA GLY A 537 25.14 9.80 31.27
C GLY A 537 24.72 9.22 32.63
N ALA A 538 23.61 8.48 32.66
CA ALA A 538 23.25 7.58 33.73
C ALA A 538 23.97 6.24 33.48
N SER A 539 24.35 5.61 34.57
CA SER A 539 24.87 4.27 34.52
C SER A 539 23.70 3.35 34.09
N ASP A 540 23.79 2.64 32.94
CA ASP A 540 22.81 1.66 32.35
C ASP A 540 23.43 0.29 32.07
N TYR A 541 22.76 -0.85 32.33
CA TYR A 541 23.29 -2.22 32.12
C TYR A 541 22.41 -3.06 31.23
N GLY A 542 23.01 -3.98 30.47
CA GLY A 542 22.31 -4.94 29.62
C GLY A 542 23.21 -6.11 29.22
N THR A 543 22.61 -7.22 28.78
CA THR A 543 23.36 -8.37 28.24
C THR A 543 22.86 -8.68 26.85
N LEU A 544 23.78 -8.75 25.89
CA LEU A 544 23.47 -9.26 24.56
C LEU A 544 23.54 -10.79 24.62
N THR A 545 22.37 -11.43 24.64
CA THR A 545 22.25 -12.89 24.70
C THR A 545 22.39 -13.54 23.33
N GLN A 546 21.96 -12.85 22.27
CA GLN A 546 21.92 -13.38 20.91
C GLN A 546 22.06 -12.26 19.89
N PHE A 547 22.81 -12.53 18.82
CA PHE A 547 22.83 -11.69 17.64
C PHE A 547 22.90 -12.58 16.39
N ILE A 548 21.88 -12.46 15.55
CA ILE A 548 21.80 -13.13 14.24
C ILE A 548 21.80 -12.06 13.16
N LEU A 549 22.78 -12.12 12.26
CA LEU A 549 22.79 -11.33 11.03
C LEU A 549 22.06 -12.11 9.95
N VAL A 550 20.98 -11.51 9.41
CA VAL A 550 20.22 -12.08 8.29
C VAL A 550 20.40 -11.21 7.05
N LEU A 551 20.96 -11.78 6.00
CA LEU A 551 21.20 -11.10 4.74
C LEU A 551 20.20 -11.56 3.68
N TYR A 552 19.54 -10.63 3.03
CA TYR A 552 18.67 -10.87 1.87
C TYR A 552 19.31 -10.31 0.61
N GLY A 553 19.20 -11.02 -0.51
CA GLY A 553 19.77 -10.53 -1.76
C GLY A 553 19.65 -11.50 -2.92
N THR A 554 20.53 -11.33 -3.90
CA THR A 554 20.69 -12.25 -5.03
C THR A 554 22.13 -12.75 -5.07
N CYS A 555 22.39 -13.77 -5.88
CA CYS A 555 23.75 -14.22 -6.18
C CYS A 555 23.87 -14.30 -7.69
N SER A 556 24.86 -13.63 -8.26
CA SER A 556 25.26 -13.87 -9.63
C SER A 556 25.96 -15.22 -9.68
N SER A 557 25.50 -16.12 -10.56
CA SER A 557 26.38 -17.19 -11.04
C SER A 557 27.48 -16.50 -11.85
N SER A 558 28.57 -16.12 -11.20
CA SER A 558 29.83 -15.83 -11.90
C SER A 558 30.40 -17.14 -12.44
N SER A 559 29.72 -17.72 -13.43
CA SER A 559 30.36 -18.55 -14.43
C SER A 559 30.41 -17.70 -15.70
N SER A 560 31.45 -16.88 -15.80
CA SER A 560 32.03 -16.54 -17.09
C SER A 560 32.61 -17.83 -17.69
N SER A 561 31.72 -18.71 -18.13
CA SER A 561 31.97 -19.76 -19.09
C SER A 561 30.65 -19.87 -19.85
N SER A 562 30.70 -19.49 -21.10
CA SER A 562 29.78 -19.92 -22.13
C SER A 562 29.57 -21.43 -22.02
N ASP A 563 28.53 -21.85 -21.31
CA ASP A 563 27.87 -23.12 -21.48
C ASP A 563 26.48 -23.01 -20.87
N LYS A 564 25.49 -22.82 -21.75
CA LYS A 564 24.10 -23.13 -21.43
C LYS A 564 24.06 -24.64 -21.15
N PRO A 565 23.54 -25.13 -20.01
CA PRO A 565 23.26 -26.54 -19.90
C PRO A 565 22.04 -26.86 -20.77
N GLN A 566 22.32 -27.23 -22.02
CA GLN A 566 21.45 -28.16 -22.73
C GLN A 566 21.41 -29.49 -21.93
N PRO A 567 20.32 -30.26 -21.99
CA PRO A 567 20.27 -31.59 -21.39
C PRO A 567 21.29 -32.48 -22.11
N ALA A 568 22.50 -32.56 -21.55
CA ALA A 568 23.56 -33.38 -22.09
C ALA A 568 23.23 -34.83 -21.77
N ASN A 569 23.08 -35.63 -22.82
CA ASN A 569 22.99 -37.09 -22.83
C ASN A 569 24.27 -37.79 -22.33
N ILE A 570 25.10 -37.10 -21.51
CA ILE A 570 26.47 -37.46 -21.14
C ILE A 570 26.59 -37.80 -19.63
N SER A 571 25.61 -37.41 -18.80
CA SER A 571 25.66 -37.67 -17.35
C SER A 571 25.10 -39.04 -16.95
N CYS A 572 24.35 -39.69 -17.85
CA CYS A 572 23.75 -40.99 -17.62
C CYS A 572 24.61 -42.13 -18.19
N LYS A 573 24.90 -43.13 -17.35
CA LYS A 573 25.64 -44.34 -17.71
C LYS A 573 24.73 -45.41 -18.31
N THR A 574 23.54 -45.58 -17.74
CA THR A 574 22.56 -46.61 -18.16
C THR A 574 21.14 -46.05 -18.16
N LEU A 575 20.40 -46.26 -19.25
CA LEU A 575 18.99 -45.85 -19.44
C LEU A 575 18.07 -47.07 -19.41
N ASP A 576 16.83 -46.90 -18.94
CA ASP A 576 15.78 -47.93 -19.02
C ASP A 576 15.04 -47.91 -20.37
N LEU A 577 14.09 -48.85 -20.55
CA LEU A 577 13.26 -48.97 -21.76
C LEU A 577 12.40 -47.72 -22.07
N ARG A 578 12.24 -46.80 -21.11
CA ARG A 578 11.49 -45.56 -21.22
C ARG A 578 12.39 -44.33 -21.34
N GLN A 579 13.69 -44.53 -21.58
CA GLN A 579 14.70 -43.45 -21.68
C GLN A 579 14.88 -42.66 -20.37
N ILE A 580 14.64 -43.29 -19.21
CA ILE A 580 14.92 -42.71 -17.88
C ILE A 580 16.27 -43.22 -17.39
N CYS A 581 17.08 -42.33 -16.82
CA CYS A 581 18.40 -42.72 -16.31
C CYS A 581 18.27 -43.57 -15.04
N ILE A 582 18.94 -44.72 -15.00
CA ILE A 582 18.95 -45.63 -13.84
C ILE A 582 20.33 -45.75 -13.18
N GLU A 583 21.40 -45.37 -13.89
CA GLU A 583 22.75 -45.32 -13.35
C GLU A 583 23.50 -44.11 -13.93
N CYS A 584 24.17 -43.35 -13.06
CA CYS A 584 24.92 -42.16 -13.44
C CYS A 584 26.42 -42.47 -13.64
N ASN A 585 27.11 -41.65 -14.43
CA ASN A 585 28.56 -41.71 -14.53
C ASN A 585 29.23 -41.27 -13.22
N ASP A 586 30.48 -41.70 -12.99
CA ASP A 586 31.22 -41.34 -11.78
C ASP A 586 31.31 -39.81 -11.61
N GLY A 587 31.01 -39.34 -10.38
CA GLY A 587 30.90 -37.92 -10.06
C GLY A 587 29.49 -37.33 -10.21
N TYR A 588 28.50 -38.15 -10.60
CA TYR A 588 27.08 -37.77 -10.63
C TYR A 588 26.23 -38.73 -9.78
N TYR A 589 25.11 -38.22 -9.27
CA TYR A 589 24.18 -38.91 -8.39
C TYR A 589 22.79 -38.95 -9.01
N LEU A 590 22.09 -40.07 -8.85
CA LEU A 590 20.74 -40.22 -9.35
C LEU A 590 19.75 -39.39 -8.52
N TYR A 591 18.97 -38.53 -9.17
CA TYR A 591 17.90 -37.75 -8.54
C TYR A 591 16.68 -37.70 -9.47
N GLN A 592 15.55 -38.22 -8.98
CA GLN A 592 14.31 -38.36 -9.76
C GLN A 592 14.53 -39.11 -11.09
N GLN A 593 14.43 -38.42 -12.23
CA GLN A 593 14.52 -39.00 -13.58
C GLN A 593 15.84 -38.68 -14.29
N GLY A 594 16.87 -38.19 -13.58
CA GLY A 594 18.16 -37.80 -14.17
C GLY A 594 19.34 -37.78 -13.19
N CYS A 595 20.50 -37.38 -13.69
CA CYS A 595 21.76 -37.35 -12.94
C CYS A 595 22.18 -35.93 -12.59
N VAL A 596 22.47 -35.67 -11.32
CA VAL A 596 22.91 -34.37 -10.80
C VAL A 596 24.33 -34.47 -10.25
N LYS A 597 25.12 -33.41 -10.37
CA LYS A 597 26.50 -33.36 -9.84
C LYS A 597 26.53 -33.16 -8.33
N GLU A 598 25.52 -32.47 -7.79
CA GLU A 598 25.33 -32.19 -6.36
C GLU A 598 23.86 -32.41 -5.99
N CYS A 599 23.60 -32.96 -4.80
CA CYS A 599 22.22 -33.22 -4.35
C CYS A 599 21.50 -31.92 -3.96
N PRO A 600 20.20 -31.76 -4.29
CA PRO A 600 19.41 -30.61 -3.89
C PRO A 600 19.23 -30.52 -2.36
N ALA A 601 18.88 -29.32 -1.87
CA ALA A 601 18.57 -29.12 -0.45
C ALA A 601 17.47 -30.08 0.03
N GLY A 602 17.67 -30.69 1.21
CA GLY A 602 16.80 -31.73 1.76
C GLY A 602 17.17 -33.15 1.34
N PHE A 603 18.20 -33.33 0.51
CA PHE A 603 18.73 -34.63 0.10
C PHE A 603 20.24 -34.72 0.33
N SER A 604 20.73 -35.92 0.65
CA SER A 604 22.17 -36.21 0.76
C SER A 604 22.53 -37.49 0.00
N VAL A 605 23.83 -37.66 -0.27
CA VAL A 605 24.32 -38.80 -1.06
C VAL A 605 24.16 -40.09 -0.26
N GLY A 606 23.46 -41.05 -0.83
CA GLY A 606 23.28 -42.40 -0.29
C GLY A 606 23.40 -43.47 -1.35
N SER A 607 23.33 -44.73 -0.92
CA SER A 607 23.28 -45.89 -1.81
C SER A 607 21.90 -46.51 -1.75
N GLN A 608 21.23 -46.66 -2.90
CA GLN A 608 19.93 -47.33 -3.00
C GLN A 608 20.03 -48.58 -3.89
N PRO A 609 19.33 -49.68 -3.56
CA PRO A 609 19.33 -50.87 -4.39
C PRO A 609 18.53 -50.64 -5.68
N LEU A 610 19.04 -51.14 -6.81
CA LEU A 610 18.29 -51.18 -8.07
C LEU A 610 17.20 -52.25 -7.99
N ASN A 611 15.92 -51.84 -7.99
CA ASN A 611 14.79 -52.77 -8.03
C ASN A 611 14.60 -53.35 -9.45
N TYR A 612 15.29 -54.45 -9.76
CA TYR A 612 14.94 -55.33 -10.87
C TYR A 612 14.28 -56.61 -10.32
N THR A 613 13.02 -56.86 -10.70
CA THR A 613 12.39 -58.17 -10.53
C THR A 613 12.96 -59.14 -11.56
N VAL A 614 14.11 -59.74 -11.26
CA VAL A 614 14.58 -60.94 -11.97
C VAL A 614 14.57 -62.08 -10.96
N GLY A 615 13.78 -63.11 -11.26
CA GLY A 615 13.50 -64.23 -10.37
C GLY A 615 14.65 -65.21 -10.16
N ASN A 616 15.82 -64.74 -9.72
CA ASN A 616 16.88 -65.58 -9.19
C ASN A 616 17.77 -64.81 -8.20
N SER A 617 18.15 -65.51 -7.13
CA SER A 617 18.82 -65.04 -5.92
C SER A 617 20.21 -64.44 -6.18
N ILE A 618 20.28 -63.14 -6.50
CA ILE A 618 21.51 -62.34 -6.48
C ILE A 618 21.17 -60.99 -5.82
N THR A 619 21.98 -60.56 -4.85
CA THR A 619 21.84 -59.24 -4.20
C THR A 619 21.92 -58.12 -5.25
N PRO A 620 20.92 -57.24 -5.36
CA PRO A 620 20.89 -56.23 -6.42
C PRO A 620 22.03 -55.21 -6.26
N PRO A 621 22.66 -54.77 -7.37
CA PRO A 621 23.68 -53.72 -7.32
C PRO A 621 23.09 -52.42 -6.78
N SER A 622 23.83 -51.75 -5.89
CA SER A 622 23.45 -50.46 -5.30
C SER A 622 23.99 -49.30 -6.15
N VAL A 623 23.15 -48.31 -6.42
CA VAL A 623 23.53 -47.06 -7.13
C VAL A 623 23.60 -45.89 -6.15
N ARG A 624 24.51 -44.94 -6.43
CA ARG A 624 24.61 -43.70 -5.65
C ARG A 624 23.51 -42.73 -6.07
N ALA A 625 22.68 -42.32 -5.12
CA ALA A 625 21.51 -41.48 -5.35
C ALA A 625 21.37 -40.41 -4.26
N CYS A 626 20.63 -39.36 -4.58
CA CYS A 626 20.22 -38.34 -3.61
C CYS A 626 19.01 -38.86 -2.82
N LEU A 627 19.23 -39.24 -1.58
CA LEU A 627 18.20 -39.73 -0.66
C LEU A 627 17.75 -38.60 0.27
N PRO A 628 16.46 -38.56 0.65
CA PRO A 628 15.96 -37.52 1.54
C PRO A 628 16.66 -37.58 2.89
N CYS A 629 16.84 -36.41 3.50
CA CYS A 629 17.41 -36.31 4.83
C CYS A 629 16.57 -37.06 5.88
N PRO A 630 17.19 -37.64 6.93
CA PRO A 630 16.45 -38.33 7.98
C PRO A 630 15.52 -37.37 8.73
N GLU A 631 14.25 -37.74 8.92
CA GLU A 631 13.35 -37.00 9.81
C GLU A 631 13.91 -36.98 11.26
N PRO A 632 13.93 -35.83 11.96
CA PRO A 632 13.18 -34.59 11.71
C PRO A 632 14.02 -33.49 11.02
N CYS A 633 15.01 -33.83 10.19
CA CYS A 633 15.88 -32.83 9.55
C CYS A 633 15.29 -32.26 8.26
N LEU A 634 15.32 -30.93 8.14
CA LEU A 634 14.96 -30.24 6.90
C LEU A 634 16.13 -30.24 5.89
N THR A 635 17.37 -30.11 6.37
CA THR A 635 18.60 -30.31 5.57
C THR A 635 19.66 -31.05 6.38
N CYS A 636 20.56 -31.77 5.72
CA CYS A 636 21.56 -32.62 6.35
C CYS A 636 22.86 -32.68 5.54
N SER A 637 24.00 -32.86 6.20
CA SER A 637 25.31 -33.04 5.54
C SER A 637 25.56 -34.49 5.13
N SER A 638 24.91 -35.45 5.81
CA SER A 638 24.91 -36.87 5.48
C SER A 638 23.59 -37.52 5.92
N LEU A 639 23.36 -38.78 5.54
CA LEU A 639 22.19 -39.56 5.98
C LEU A 639 22.28 -40.03 7.45
N SER A 640 23.24 -39.52 8.22
CA SER A 640 23.28 -39.74 9.66
C SER A 640 22.20 -38.89 10.36
N PRO A 641 21.42 -39.45 11.30
CA PRO A 641 20.47 -38.70 12.12
C PRO A 641 21.09 -37.53 12.91
N GLN A 642 22.41 -37.57 13.12
CA GLN A 642 23.21 -36.57 13.86
C GLN A 642 23.92 -35.57 12.93
N ALA A 643 23.66 -35.61 11.63
CA ALA A 643 24.28 -34.75 10.63
C ALA A 643 23.32 -33.67 10.12
N CYS A 644 22.44 -33.20 11.00
CA CYS A 644 21.40 -32.24 10.67
C CYS A 644 21.97 -30.83 10.53
N LEU A 645 21.57 -30.12 9.47
CA LEU A 645 22.01 -28.74 9.19
C LEU A 645 20.88 -27.72 9.40
N SER A 646 19.63 -28.14 9.29
CA SER A 646 18.47 -27.30 9.62
C SER A 646 17.27 -28.15 10.05
N CYS A 647 16.40 -27.55 10.84
CA CYS A 647 15.20 -28.18 11.38
C CYS A 647 13.92 -27.58 10.80
N PRO A 648 12.83 -28.37 10.74
CA PRO A 648 11.49 -27.90 10.44
C PRO A 648 11.02 -26.84 11.45
N PRO A 649 10.01 -26.03 11.08
CA PRO A 649 9.37 -25.10 12.00
C PRO A 649 8.95 -25.82 13.31
N HIS A 650 9.16 -25.18 14.46
CA HIS A 650 8.88 -25.73 15.81
C HIS A 650 9.87 -26.77 16.36
N SER A 651 10.99 -27.01 15.67
CA SER A 651 12.14 -27.76 16.21
C SER A 651 13.40 -26.91 16.20
N SER A 652 14.26 -27.06 17.21
CA SER A 652 15.56 -26.39 17.28
C SER A 652 16.68 -27.39 17.03
N LEU A 653 17.68 -26.99 16.24
CA LEU A 653 18.87 -27.80 16.02
C LEU A 653 19.74 -27.78 17.29
N ASP A 654 19.98 -28.94 17.88
CA ASP A 654 21.00 -29.12 18.90
C ASP A 654 22.35 -29.34 18.21
N TYR A 655 23.22 -28.34 18.30
CA TYR A 655 24.54 -28.37 17.67
C TYR A 655 25.52 -29.35 18.35
N VAL A 656 25.23 -29.83 19.57
CA VAL A 656 26.08 -30.79 20.28
C VAL A 656 25.78 -32.22 19.83
N SER A 657 24.50 -32.57 19.71
CA SER A 657 24.09 -33.89 19.23
C SER A 657 23.92 -33.95 17.70
N GLY A 658 23.84 -32.80 17.03
CA GLY A 658 23.57 -32.68 15.60
C GLY A 658 22.16 -33.15 15.20
N THR A 659 21.20 -33.09 16.13
CA THR A 659 19.81 -33.56 15.96
C THR A 659 18.79 -32.43 16.15
N CYS A 660 17.59 -32.59 15.57
CA CYS A 660 16.48 -31.65 15.80
C CYS A 660 15.68 -32.03 17.06
N LEU A 661 15.52 -31.09 17.98
CA LEU A 661 14.71 -31.24 19.19
C LEU A 661 13.36 -30.54 19.03
N HIS A 662 12.28 -31.27 19.32
CA HIS A 662 10.90 -30.76 19.26
C HIS A 662 10.58 -29.92 20.52
N LEU A 663 10.10 -28.69 20.35
CA LEU A 663 9.68 -27.83 21.45
C LEU A 663 8.27 -28.25 21.94
N ASN A 664 8.19 -28.86 23.13
CA ASN A 664 6.90 -29.10 23.79
C ASN A 664 6.32 -27.79 24.36
N GLN A 665 5.03 -27.53 24.09
CA GLN A 665 4.29 -26.28 24.32
C GLN A 665 4.07 -25.83 25.79
N TYR A 666 4.83 -26.33 26.77
CA TYR A 666 4.55 -26.06 28.20
C TYR A 666 5.40 -24.96 28.86
N MET A 667 6.17 -24.17 28.12
CA MET A 667 6.88 -23.00 28.67
C MET A 667 6.61 -21.70 27.89
N ARG A 668 5.33 -21.34 27.78
CA ARG A 668 4.89 -19.98 27.45
C ARG A 668 3.72 -19.57 28.35
N GLU A 669 4.04 -19.33 29.61
CA GLU A 669 3.25 -18.46 30.49
C GLU A 669 4.11 -17.25 30.87
N SER A 670 3.55 -16.05 30.77
CA SER A 670 4.12 -14.84 31.37
C SER A 670 4.19 -15.03 32.89
N PRO A 671 5.30 -14.71 33.59
CA PRO A 671 5.36 -14.95 35.03
C PRO A 671 4.48 -13.95 35.79
N GLY A 672 3.32 -14.42 36.23
CA GLY A 672 2.63 -13.89 37.40
C GLY A 672 3.42 -14.26 38.66
N SER A 673 3.67 -13.27 39.51
CA SER A 673 4.24 -13.43 40.85
C SER A 673 3.43 -14.44 41.67
N PHE A 674 4.05 -15.52 42.17
CA PHE A 674 4.15 -15.86 43.61
C PHE A 674 4.76 -17.26 43.91
N MET A 675 5.65 -17.26 44.91
CA MET A 675 6.12 -18.35 45.82
C MET A 675 7.18 -19.34 45.30
N VAL A 676 8.47 -19.14 45.64
CA VAL A 676 9.17 -19.43 46.92
C VAL A 676 9.56 -20.91 47.04
N ASP A 677 10.86 -21.11 46.84
CA ASP A 677 11.60 -22.35 47.03
C ASP A 677 11.62 -22.77 48.51
N LYS A 678 11.44 -24.07 48.77
CA LYS A 678 11.68 -24.71 50.06
C LYS A 678 13.07 -25.34 50.06
N GLY A 679 13.95 -24.89 50.97
CA GLY A 679 14.86 -25.81 51.66
C GLY A 679 16.35 -25.46 51.77
N ASN A 680 16.67 -24.64 52.80
CA ASN A 680 17.73 -24.86 53.82
C ASN A 680 19.22 -24.54 53.48
N PRO A 681 20.11 -24.34 54.49
CA PRO A 681 20.23 -23.13 55.34
C PRO A 681 21.66 -22.54 55.36
N GLY A 682 21.80 -21.23 55.65
CA GLY A 682 23.11 -20.63 55.89
C GLY A 682 23.09 -19.15 56.32
N SER A 683 23.19 -18.94 57.63
CA SER A 683 23.81 -17.79 58.33
C SER A 683 23.36 -16.33 58.10
N GLN A 684 22.68 -15.82 59.14
CA GLN A 684 22.94 -14.59 59.93
C GLN A 684 22.78 -13.15 59.37
N LEU A 685 21.99 -12.38 60.15
CA LEU A 685 21.96 -10.91 60.39
C LEU A 685 21.43 -10.05 59.22
N GLN A 686 20.48 -9.11 59.34
CA GLN A 686 20.15 -8.18 60.42
C GLN A 686 18.74 -7.56 60.22
N GLN A 687 18.09 -7.19 61.31
CA GLN A 687 16.68 -6.77 61.46
C GLN A 687 16.45 -5.32 60.96
N SER A 688 15.42 -5.07 60.13
CA SER A 688 15.03 -3.74 59.61
C SER A 688 13.71 -3.24 60.22
N SER A 689 13.64 -1.93 60.50
CA SER A 689 12.63 -1.23 61.29
C SER A 689 11.41 -0.76 60.47
N GLN A 690 10.19 -1.09 60.96
CA GLN A 690 8.89 -0.71 60.38
C GLN A 690 8.42 0.69 60.82
N LEU A 691 9.26 1.71 60.70
CA LEU A 691 8.92 3.10 61.07
C LEU A 691 8.35 3.97 59.92
N PRO A 692 8.71 3.79 58.62
CA PRO A 692 8.23 4.68 57.55
C PRO A 692 6.77 4.44 57.13
N ILE A 693 6.31 3.19 57.20
CA ILE A 693 5.00 2.77 56.67
C ILE A 693 3.86 3.27 57.59
N THR A 694 4.06 3.21 58.90
CA THR A 694 3.11 3.69 59.90
C THR A 694 2.89 5.20 59.82
N ILE A 695 3.94 5.98 59.51
CA ILE A 695 3.83 7.44 59.35
C ILE A 695 3.03 7.80 58.09
N ALA A 696 3.24 7.08 56.97
CA ALA A 696 2.51 7.32 55.73
C ALA A 696 1.00 7.04 55.86
N VAL A 697 0.64 5.97 56.57
CA VAL A 697 -0.76 5.60 56.81
C VAL A 697 -1.46 6.61 57.72
N LEU A 698 -0.81 7.05 58.80
CA LEU A 698 -1.38 8.06 59.71
C LEU A 698 -1.55 9.42 59.02
N SER A 699 -0.63 9.79 58.11
CA SER A 699 -0.74 11.01 57.31
C SER A 699 -1.94 10.97 56.35
N CYS A 700 -2.17 9.84 55.66
CA CYS A 700 -3.34 9.68 54.78
C CYS A 700 -4.67 9.78 55.54
N ILE A 701 -4.75 9.16 56.73
CA ILE A 701 -5.97 9.21 57.56
C ILE A 701 -6.28 10.65 57.99
N ALA A 702 -5.26 11.42 58.39
CA ALA A 702 -5.43 12.81 58.78
C ALA A 702 -5.94 13.69 57.61
N ILE A 703 -5.39 13.51 56.40
CA ILE A 703 -5.81 14.27 55.21
C ILE A 703 -7.29 13.99 54.88
N ILE A 704 -7.69 12.71 54.89
CA ILE A 704 -9.08 12.32 54.60
C ILE A 704 -10.04 12.89 55.65
N ALA A 705 -9.70 12.79 56.93
CA ALA A 705 -10.52 13.34 58.01
C ALA A 705 -10.69 14.87 57.87
N THR A 706 -9.66 15.57 57.42
CA THR A 706 -9.69 17.02 57.20
C THR A 706 -10.63 17.39 56.05
N PHE A 707 -10.58 16.65 54.93
CA PHE A 707 -11.48 16.86 53.79
C PHE A 707 -12.94 16.60 54.13
N VAL A 708 -13.23 15.52 54.87
CA VAL A 708 -14.60 15.20 55.32
C VAL A 708 -15.09 16.28 56.29
N GLY A 709 -14.25 16.75 57.21
CA GLY A 709 -14.57 17.85 58.11
C GLY A 709 -14.94 19.13 57.36
N ILE A 710 -14.12 19.54 56.38
CA ILE A 710 -14.38 20.73 55.56
C ILE A 710 -15.66 20.56 54.74
N PHE A 711 -15.89 19.39 54.13
CA PHE A 711 -17.10 19.12 53.36
C PHE A 711 -18.36 19.24 54.23
N LEU A 712 -18.36 18.64 55.42
CA LEU A 712 -19.49 18.74 56.34
C LEU A 712 -19.71 20.18 56.86
N LEU A 713 -18.63 20.93 57.08
CA LEU A 713 -18.70 22.33 57.52
C LEU A 713 -19.23 23.25 56.41
N LEU A 714 -18.92 22.95 55.15
CA LEU A 714 -19.48 23.62 53.97
C LEU A 714 -20.97 23.27 53.78
N GLN A 715 -21.36 22.02 54.01
CA GLN A 715 -22.77 21.59 53.97
C GLN A 715 -23.59 22.20 55.12
N LEU A 716 -23.00 22.41 56.29
CA LEU A 716 -23.66 23.05 57.44
C LEU A 716 -23.74 24.59 57.32
N ARG A 717 -22.83 25.22 56.57
CA ARG A 717 -22.89 26.67 56.28
C ARG A 717 -23.82 27.03 55.12
N SER A 718 -24.06 26.11 54.19
CA SER A 718 -24.99 26.31 53.08
C SER A 718 -26.38 25.79 53.48
N GLY A 719 -27.13 26.60 54.22
CA GLY A 719 -28.49 26.28 54.63
C GLY A 719 -29.35 25.84 53.43
N ALA A 720 -29.78 24.58 53.47
CA ALA A 720 -30.86 23.97 52.68
C ALA A 720 -31.18 24.60 51.32
N ARG A 721 -30.55 24.10 50.24
CA ARG A 721 -31.17 24.00 48.91
C ARG A 721 -30.45 22.94 48.06
N VAL A 722 -31.20 21.88 47.74
CA VAL A 722 -30.82 20.78 46.86
C VAL A 722 -30.54 21.31 45.46
N VAL A 723 -29.31 21.15 44.95
CA VAL A 723 -28.99 21.34 43.53
C VAL A 723 -29.06 19.97 42.86
N SER A 724 -30.10 19.78 42.06
CA SER A 724 -30.33 18.59 41.22
C SER A 724 -29.38 18.59 40.03
N TYR A 725 -28.58 17.53 39.86
CA TYR A 725 -27.98 17.18 38.57
C TYR A 725 -29.11 16.83 37.57
N ARG A 726 -29.11 17.45 36.39
CA ARG A 726 -29.98 17.07 35.25
C ARG A 726 -29.09 16.42 34.18
N GLY A 727 -29.41 15.19 33.78
CA GLY A 727 -28.70 14.47 32.72
C GLY A 727 -29.04 12.97 32.59
N ILE A 728 -30.33 12.61 32.54
CA ILE A 728 -30.83 11.32 32.02
C ILE A 728 -32.01 11.69 31.09
N PRO A 729 -32.13 11.13 29.86
CA PRO A 729 -33.27 11.43 28.99
C PRO A 729 -34.48 10.57 29.38
N THR A 730 -35.65 11.20 29.50
CA THR A 730 -36.94 10.51 29.53
C THR A 730 -37.88 11.07 28.47
N MET A 731 -38.53 10.13 27.79
CA MET A 731 -39.57 10.27 26.79
C MET A 731 -40.79 11.07 27.28
N TRP A 732 -41.47 11.71 26.31
CA TRP A 732 -42.80 12.36 26.33
C TRP A 732 -42.89 13.81 26.85
N GLY A 733 -43.61 14.63 26.07
CA GLY A 733 -44.43 15.73 26.60
C GLY A 733 -44.16 17.10 25.97
N ASP A 734 -45.20 17.61 25.30
CA ASP A 734 -45.31 18.85 24.52
C ASP A 734 -45.12 20.18 25.28
N ASP A 735 -45.02 21.22 24.43
CA ASP A 735 -45.42 22.62 24.59
C ASP A 735 -44.44 23.67 25.15
N GLY A 736 -44.17 24.68 24.32
CA GLY A 736 -44.31 26.07 24.77
C GLY A 736 -43.09 27.00 24.72
N VAL A 737 -42.84 27.60 23.54
CA VAL A 737 -42.75 29.07 23.30
C VAL A 737 -41.68 29.92 24.03
N ASN A 738 -40.83 30.58 23.18
CA ASN A 738 -40.16 31.90 23.29
C ASN A 738 -39.22 32.17 24.49
N THR A 739 -38.12 32.93 24.40
CA THR A 739 -37.63 33.99 23.49
C THR A 739 -36.17 34.28 23.90
N ASP A 740 -35.36 34.79 22.96
CA ASP A 740 -34.36 35.88 23.07
C ASP A 740 -33.39 35.92 24.29
N SER A 741 -32.12 36.27 24.21
CA SER A 741 -31.24 36.84 23.19
C SER A 741 -29.88 37.14 23.87
N GLU A 742 -28.83 37.35 23.05
CA GLU A 742 -27.60 38.14 23.32
C GLU A 742 -26.52 37.52 24.24
N ASN A 743 -25.35 37.21 23.65
CA ASN A 743 -24.11 38.01 23.63
C ASN A 743 -23.30 37.81 24.93
N GLU A 744 -21.99 37.74 24.99
CA GLU A 744 -20.87 37.70 24.05
C GLU A 744 -19.67 37.23 24.90
N GLU A 745 -18.58 36.90 24.22
CA GLU A 745 -17.19 37.11 24.68
C GLU A 745 -16.37 35.92 25.21
N PHE A 746 -15.23 35.83 24.53
CA PHE A 746 -14.01 35.03 24.68
C PHE A 746 -13.43 35.06 26.10
N ASP A 747 -12.84 33.96 26.58
CA ASP A 747 -11.39 33.77 26.46
C ASP A 747 -10.92 32.36 26.87
N VAL A 748 -9.73 32.06 26.34
CA VAL A 748 -8.95 30.83 26.30
C VAL A 748 -8.35 30.44 27.67
N GLN A 749 -8.40 29.15 28.06
CA GLN A 749 -7.20 28.36 28.46
C GLN A 749 -7.51 26.93 28.95
N ASN A 750 -6.83 25.97 28.29
CA ASN A 750 -6.20 24.73 28.75
C ASN A 750 -6.57 24.12 30.12
N GLU A 751 -6.91 22.83 30.13
CA GLU A 751 -6.15 21.76 30.83
C GLU A 751 -6.82 20.37 30.61
N ARG A 752 -6.09 19.40 30.03
CA ARG A 752 -5.58 18.18 30.70
C ARG A 752 -6.63 17.36 31.46
N THR A 753 -6.90 16.14 31.00
CA THR A 753 -7.19 15.04 31.94
C THR A 753 -6.81 13.68 31.35
N ALA A 754 -6.12 12.90 32.19
CA ALA A 754 -5.65 11.55 31.95
C ALA A 754 -6.68 10.50 32.39
N PHE A 755 -6.41 9.27 31.94
CA PHE A 755 -7.11 8.00 32.14
C PHE A 755 -7.41 7.59 33.60
N ILE A 756 -8.49 6.81 33.78
CA ILE A 756 -8.60 5.80 34.85
C ILE A 756 -9.05 4.45 34.24
N LYS A 757 -8.42 3.43 34.82
CA LYS A 757 -8.38 2.00 34.54
C LYS A 757 -9.67 1.24 34.91
N THR A 758 -9.77 0.09 34.24
CA THR A 758 -10.71 -1.04 34.32
C THR A 758 -11.27 -1.46 35.68
N GLN A 759 -12.50 -2.00 35.64
CA GLN A 759 -12.95 -3.07 36.51
C GLN A 759 -13.74 -4.12 35.72
N SER A 760 -13.21 -5.34 35.70
CA SER A 760 -13.91 -6.57 35.35
C SER A 760 -14.84 -6.98 36.50
N ALA A 761 -16.05 -7.46 36.18
CA ALA A 761 -16.73 -8.61 36.82
C ALA A 761 -18.17 -8.74 36.30
N LEU A 762 -18.36 -9.49 35.22
CA LEU A 762 -19.26 -10.66 35.10
C LEU A 762 -19.27 -11.18 33.65
#